data_AF-A0A8J9Z3Y1-F1
#
_entry.id   AF-A0A8J9Z3Y1-F1
#
_cell.length_a   1.000
_cell.length_b   1.000
_cell.length_c   1.000
_cell.angle_alpha   90.00
_cell.angle_beta   90.00
_cell.angle_gamma   90.00
#
_symmetry.space_group_name_H-M   'P 1'
#
loop_
_entity.id
_entity.type
_entity.pdbx_description
1 polymer ?
#
loop_
_entity_poly.entity_id
_entity_poly.type
_entity_poly.pdbx_seq_one_letter_code
_entity_poly.pdbx_strand_id
1 'polypeptide(L)'
;MNPQTGYNQPYQGGYQNYGGPPPPGGQSRGYGGPVPGQPPPQNAYMNGPPSLGPSGAKPPQGGYGAPPSQKGPAGGYGQGGGDMQNGFSHSGQAYGAAPQQQQYGRGPPPPGQQQYQQGPPGPPMSSVQSGPPGPPMSSVQSGPPMSRPPPSQAQMVTQMQTMSLSQQRPGCPPPSSMPPSSYGQPPGPPGSSAPPSSMSMGPPSSMPPQMGPPGPMYSSAGYAPPASQQGVVGMPNYAGTPGYQGQFGPPPSSPGAFGQPPPPGTGGMGGYQGQPVAQPPQQRRLDPDQIPSPIQVIEDDRTSRGGQQFATNTRGLMPPLVTTDFLTIDQGNCNPAYMRATMYNIPTTADMYKQCNVPMSLVIKPFAELKPQEAQLCIVDHGAAGPVRCNRCKAYMCPFMQFVEGGRRFMCSFCSCVTDVPDTYFAHLDHTGRRIDVYQRPELACGSYEFIATLDYCKNNQPPSPPAFIFMIEASYNSVKNGMLPLLAKHLKGLLDTLPREAGQEESSIRVGFVTFNKVLHFYNVKGTLAQPQMLVVSDVADVFLPLLDGFLVTVQEARAVIDSLLEQIPQMFSDTRETEICLGPVVQAGLEALKAADCAGKLFVFQTSLPLAEAPGKLKNRDDRKLLGTDKEKTLFQPQTGFYQTLGKECVAQGCCVDIFLFPNQYVDVATISEVCKLTGGQLYKYNFFTTEQTTQHHNPMEAVNDGERFIQDLTQDIQRPIVFDAIMRVRTSTGFRPVDFLGNFYMSNTTDVELGAMDCDKAVAVDFKHDDKLSEELGAYIQCAVLYTSVSGQRRLRVHNLSLNCCSTMADLYKSCEMDAIMNILSKQAVRSVVNSTPKAIREQLMAQCANILATYRKNCASPSSAGQLILPECMKLLPLYVNCVLKSDALQGGAETSTDDRAWLMHLLNSMDISSSGAFFYPRLLPLHNLSPDKDDVPMAIRCSIERMKDNGVYLLENGVSMFMWIGMNVDAEWIQSVFGVQSVAQIDIDSGTLLSLDNPLSARVRNLVQQIRSQRSRFMKLTIVRQRDKLEPWFQHFLVEDKGLYGGASYVDFLCHMHKEIRNLLS
;
A
#
# COMPACT_ATOMS: atom_id res chain seq x y z
N MET A 1 39.18 -25.32 -27.50
CA MET A 1 40.42 -24.95 -26.80
C MET A 1 41.19 -23.95 -27.65
N ASN A 2 41.77 -22.92 -27.05
CA ASN A 2 42.66 -21.95 -27.70
C ASN A 2 43.78 -21.59 -26.69
N PRO A 3 45.07 -21.67 -27.04
CA PRO A 3 46.19 -21.17 -26.22
C PRO A 3 46.66 -19.77 -26.70
N GLN A 4 47.44 -18.95 -25.99
CA GLN A 4 47.81 -18.80 -24.57
C GLN A 4 48.46 -17.39 -24.41
N THR A 5 48.43 -16.78 -23.21
CA THR A 5 49.38 -15.72 -22.69
C THR A 5 49.83 -14.57 -23.64
N GLY A 6 49.40 -13.31 -23.46
CA GLY A 6 50.13 -12.26 -22.69
C GLY A 6 50.77 -11.16 -23.61
N TYR A 7 51.41 -10.06 -23.16
CA TYR A 7 51.45 -9.35 -21.86
C TYR A 7 52.12 -7.94 -22.00
N ASN A 8 52.08 -7.09 -20.95
CA ASN A 8 52.88 -5.86 -20.68
C ASN A 8 52.62 -4.48 -21.36
N GLN A 9 53.14 -3.44 -20.68
CA GLN A 9 53.08 -1.97 -20.90
C GLN A 9 54.48 -1.39 -21.33
N PRO A 10 54.83 -0.07 -21.21
CA PRO A 10 54.34 1.15 -21.90
C PRO A 10 55.47 2.08 -22.47
N TYR A 11 55.10 3.31 -22.86
CA TYR A 11 55.93 4.55 -23.03
C TYR A 11 56.78 4.74 -24.32
N GLN A 12 57.28 5.98 -24.52
CA GLN A 12 57.65 6.58 -25.81
C GLN A 12 59.16 6.60 -26.16
N GLY A 13 59.46 6.37 -27.46
CA GLY A 13 60.21 7.32 -28.29
C GLY A 13 61.73 7.13 -28.52
N GLY A 14 62.15 6.93 -29.79
CA GLY A 14 63.59 7.01 -30.17
C GLY A 14 63.97 6.69 -31.64
N TYR A 15 64.07 7.73 -32.47
CA TYR A 15 64.98 7.92 -33.64
C TYR A 15 65.05 7.02 -34.91
N GLN A 16 65.19 7.73 -36.05
CA GLN A 16 65.97 7.47 -37.29
C GLN A 16 65.49 6.50 -38.41
N ASN A 17 64.99 7.12 -39.50
CA ASN A 17 65.40 7.01 -40.92
C ASN A 17 66.02 5.71 -41.48
N TYR A 18 65.48 5.23 -42.62
CA TYR A 18 65.98 5.58 -43.97
C TYR A 18 65.09 5.02 -45.12
N GLY A 19 65.03 5.70 -46.27
CA GLY A 19 64.66 5.10 -47.58
C GLY A 19 63.26 5.39 -48.16
N GLY A 20 63.20 6.22 -49.21
CA GLY A 20 62.15 6.20 -50.27
C GLY A 20 62.71 5.53 -51.56
N PRO A 21 62.24 5.84 -52.80
CA PRO A 21 61.29 6.89 -53.22
C PRO A 21 60.24 6.37 -54.29
N PRO A 22 59.88 7.03 -55.44
CA PRO A 22 58.89 8.12 -55.59
C PRO A 22 57.61 7.81 -56.49
N PRO A 23 57.15 8.58 -57.52
CA PRO A 23 55.79 9.20 -57.58
C PRO A 23 55.06 9.00 -58.98
N PRO A 24 54.35 9.93 -59.69
CA PRO A 24 53.61 11.19 -59.38
C PRO A 24 52.23 11.46 -60.12
N GLY A 25 51.48 12.50 -59.67
CA GLY A 25 50.69 13.45 -60.52
C GLY A 25 49.25 13.11 -60.97
N GLY A 26 48.36 14.05 -61.37
CA GLY A 26 48.34 15.53 -61.22
C GLY A 26 47.42 16.32 -62.21
N GLN A 27 46.74 17.40 -61.75
CA GLN A 27 46.10 18.52 -62.51
C GLN A 27 44.85 18.23 -63.40
N SER A 28 44.02 19.19 -63.90
CA SER A 28 43.45 20.49 -63.40
C SER A 28 42.41 21.12 -64.40
N ARG A 29 41.47 21.99 -63.92
CA ARG A 29 40.54 22.94 -64.67
C ARG A 29 39.39 22.32 -65.53
N GLY A 30 38.28 23.03 -65.86
CA GLY A 30 37.76 24.37 -65.46
C GLY A 30 36.59 24.93 -66.34
N TYR A 31 36.03 26.10 -65.97
CA TYR A 31 34.93 26.92 -66.61
C TYR A 31 33.46 26.45 -66.44
N GLY A 32 32.42 27.32 -66.35
CA GLY A 32 32.35 28.81 -66.41
C GLY A 32 31.03 29.41 -65.83
N GLY A 33 30.89 30.76 -65.78
CA GLY A 33 29.77 31.52 -65.14
C GLY A 33 28.66 32.03 -66.11
N PRO A 34 27.91 33.14 -65.85
CA PRO A 34 28.16 34.27 -64.93
C PRO A 34 26.95 34.74 -64.03
N VAL A 35 27.07 35.92 -63.39
CA VAL A 35 26.10 36.60 -62.48
C VAL A 35 25.97 38.10 -62.87
N PRO A 36 24.99 38.91 -62.38
CA PRO A 36 25.25 39.77 -61.20
C PRO A 36 24.01 40.11 -60.31
N GLY A 37 24.22 40.68 -59.09
CA GLY A 37 23.11 41.04 -58.17
C GLY A 37 23.33 42.01 -56.98
N GLN A 38 24.57 42.26 -56.52
CA GLN A 38 24.96 43.23 -55.45
C GLN A 38 24.40 42.98 -54.00
N PRO A 39 25.03 43.54 -52.92
CA PRO A 39 26.45 43.38 -52.58
C PRO A 39 26.74 43.12 -51.07
N PRO A 40 27.68 42.22 -50.70
CA PRO A 40 28.33 42.20 -49.37
C PRO A 40 29.59 43.09 -49.33
N PRO A 41 30.04 43.56 -48.15
CA PRO A 41 31.22 42.95 -47.48
C PRO A 41 31.11 43.00 -45.92
N GLN A 42 32.11 42.81 -45.04
CA GLN A 42 33.57 42.65 -45.20
C GLN A 42 34.27 41.81 -44.10
N ASN A 43 35.51 41.44 -44.43
CA ASN A 43 36.58 40.68 -43.76
C ASN A 43 37.02 41.10 -42.34
N ALA A 44 37.67 40.14 -41.65
CA ALA A 44 38.68 40.40 -40.62
C ALA A 44 40.10 40.51 -41.21
N TYR A 45 40.99 41.30 -40.60
CA TYR A 45 42.45 41.28 -40.82
C TYR A 45 43.19 41.76 -39.56
N MET A 46 44.44 41.31 -39.37
CA MET A 46 45.31 41.68 -38.24
C MET A 46 45.93 43.08 -38.38
N ASN A 47 46.28 43.69 -37.24
CA ASN A 47 47.52 44.47 -37.08
C ASN A 47 47.92 44.63 -35.60
N GLY A 48 49.22 44.74 -35.35
CA GLY A 48 49.82 45.34 -34.14
C GLY A 48 50.84 46.42 -34.58
N PRO A 49 51.86 46.81 -33.79
CA PRO A 49 52.21 46.37 -32.43
C PRO A 49 52.33 47.60 -31.45
N PRO A 50 53.38 47.89 -30.61
CA PRO A 50 53.16 48.49 -29.28
C PRO A 50 54.02 49.76 -28.96
N SER A 51 54.34 49.99 -27.66
CA SER A 51 55.19 51.04 -27.01
C SER A 51 54.42 52.25 -26.41
N LEU A 52 54.84 52.97 -25.34
CA LEU A 52 56.09 53.07 -24.53
C LEU A 52 55.79 53.18 -23.00
N GLY A 53 56.82 53.03 -22.13
CA GLY A 53 56.85 53.52 -20.73
C GLY A 53 57.66 54.85 -20.61
N PRO A 54 58.29 55.25 -19.48
CA PRO A 54 58.38 54.70 -18.10
C PRO A 54 57.88 55.74 -17.03
N SER A 55 57.96 55.64 -15.69
CA SER A 55 59.12 55.56 -14.76
C SER A 55 58.64 55.60 -13.29
N GLY A 56 59.40 55.10 -12.28
CA GLY A 56 58.88 55.17 -10.89
C GLY A 56 59.69 54.60 -9.68
N ALA A 57 61.00 54.86 -9.57
CA ALA A 57 61.83 54.72 -8.33
C ALA A 57 62.04 53.31 -7.69
N LYS A 58 63.07 53.24 -6.82
CA LYS A 58 63.47 52.07 -5.99
C LYS A 58 63.48 52.45 -4.47
N PRO A 59 64.39 51.97 -3.60
CA PRO A 59 64.13 51.08 -2.45
C PRO A 59 64.46 51.82 -1.10
N PRO A 60 64.91 51.25 0.06
CA PRO A 60 65.25 49.87 0.49
C PRO A 60 64.45 49.45 1.78
N GLN A 61 64.79 48.51 2.68
CA GLN A 61 66.03 47.75 2.99
C GLN A 61 65.78 46.53 3.92
N GLY A 62 66.43 45.37 3.68
CA GLY A 62 66.67 44.27 4.65
C GLY A 62 65.45 43.44 5.13
N GLY A 63 65.62 42.23 5.71
CA GLY A 63 66.81 41.37 5.78
C GLY A 63 66.81 40.37 6.97
N TYR A 64 67.07 39.07 6.70
CA TYR A 64 67.24 37.95 7.68
C TYR A 64 65.97 37.58 8.51
N GLY A 65 65.83 36.41 9.13
CA GLY A 65 66.69 35.22 9.24
C GLY A 65 65.93 34.01 9.85
N ALA A 66 66.62 32.90 10.14
CA ALA A 66 66.04 31.62 10.62
C ALA A 66 66.23 31.41 12.17
N PRO A 67 65.79 30.29 12.80
CA PRO A 67 65.51 30.17 14.26
C PRO A 67 66.76 29.76 15.10
N PRO A 68 66.72 29.37 16.42
CA PRO A 68 65.58 29.16 17.35
C PRO A 68 65.75 29.62 18.84
N SER A 69 64.72 29.31 19.66
CA SER A 69 64.80 28.78 21.06
C SER A 69 64.63 29.65 22.34
N GLN A 70 63.87 29.05 23.28
CA GLN A 70 63.85 29.16 24.77
C GLN A 70 63.63 30.50 25.53
N LYS A 71 62.57 30.53 26.36
CA LYS A 71 62.69 30.59 27.84
C LYS A 71 61.38 30.23 28.58
N GLY A 72 61.51 29.56 29.73
CA GLY A 72 60.50 29.44 30.81
C GLY A 72 61.05 30.12 32.07
N PRO A 73 60.93 29.55 33.31
CA PRO A 73 60.20 28.37 33.78
C PRO A 73 58.88 28.81 34.47
N ALA A 74 58.20 28.17 35.43
CA ALA A 74 58.27 26.92 36.22
C ALA A 74 56.82 26.56 36.67
N GLY A 75 56.46 25.44 37.30
CA GLY A 75 57.10 24.15 37.62
C GLY A 75 55.98 23.27 38.26
N GLY A 76 55.74 22.01 37.86
CA GLY A 76 56.54 20.81 38.17
C GLY A 76 55.96 20.13 39.42
N TYR A 77 55.58 18.84 39.47
CA TYR A 77 55.85 17.65 38.64
C TYR A 77 54.53 16.82 38.48
N GLY A 78 54.44 15.59 37.94
CA GLY A 78 55.45 14.59 37.58
C GLY A 78 54.92 13.39 36.77
N GLN A 79 54.73 12.23 37.41
CA GLN A 79 54.39 10.92 36.81
C GLN A 79 53.42 10.15 37.75
N GLY A 80 52.63 9.14 37.33
CA GLY A 80 52.34 8.65 35.98
C GLY A 80 52.00 7.13 35.94
N GLY A 81 50.99 6.74 35.15
CA GLY A 81 50.67 5.33 34.78
C GLY A 81 50.05 4.43 35.86
N GLY A 82 49.37 3.35 35.43
CA GLY A 82 49.01 2.22 36.31
C GLY A 82 47.52 1.82 36.36
N ASP A 83 47.25 0.60 35.92
CA ASP A 83 46.04 -0.22 35.92
C ASP A 83 45.12 -0.28 37.17
N MET A 84 43.90 -0.83 36.94
CA MET A 84 43.09 -1.71 37.83
C MET A 84 42.90 -1.32 39.33
N GLN A 85 41.72 -1.39 39.94
CA GLN A 85 40.79 -2.54 39.99
C GLN A 85 39.53 -2.20 40.82
N ASN A 86 38.48 -3.04 40.70
CA ASN A 86 37.43 -3.39 41.69
C ASN A 86 37.11 -2.46 42.88
N GLY A 87 35.81 -2.20 43.11
CA GLY A 87 35.35 -1.86 44.45
C GLY A 87 33.85 -1.63 44.70
N PHE A 88 33.04 -2.69 44.68
CA PHE A 88 31.86 -2.90 45.54
C PHE A 88 31.10 -1.70 46.16
N SER A 89 29.83 -1.58 45.74
CA SER A 89 28.65 -1.71 46.64
C SER A 89 28.26 -0.55 47.58
N HIS A 90 27.04 -0.48 48.14
CA HIS A 90 25.83 -1.32 48.03
C HIS A 90 24.55 -0.47 48.25
N SER A 91 23.37 -1.02 47.90
CA SER A 91 22.01 -0.84 48.49
C SER A 91 21.59 0.51 49.12
N GLY A 92 20.40 1.07 48.85
CA GLY A 92 19.23 0.58 48.10
C GLY A 92 17.94 0.53 48.94
N GLN A 93 16.78 0.36 48.27
CA GLN A 93 15.44 0.09 48.85
C GLN A 93 14.84 1.24 49.71
N ALA A 94 13.51 1.37 49.92
CA ALA A 94 12.38 0.49 49.62
C ALA A 94 11.04 1.24 49.36
N TYR A 95 9.96 0.47 49.20
CA TYR A 95 8.49 0.75 49.18
C TYR A 95 7.96 1.99 49.95
N GLY A 96 6.74 2.53 49.69
CA GLY A 96 5.70 2.19 48.70
C GLY A 96 4.28 2.62 49.13
N ALA A 97 3.45 3.02 48.16
CA ALA A 97 1.96 3.13 48.14
C ALA A 97 1.14 3.73 49.34
N ALA A 98 0.57 4.94 49.11
CA ALA A 98 -0.85 5.33 49.30
C ALA A 98 -1.51 5.32 50.73
N PRO A 99 -2.76 5.83 50.93
CA PRO A 99 -3.47 7.00 50.34
C PRO A 99 -4.15 7.94 51.39
N GLN A 100 -4.76 9.04 50.92
CA GLN A 100 -5.83 9.89 51.56
C GLN A 100 -5.66 10.45 53.00
N GLN A 101 -5.70 11.78 53.16
CA GLN A 101 -6.80 12.55 53.82
C GLN A 101 -6.51 14.07 53.87
N GLN A 102 -7.44 14.88 54.42
CA GLN A 102 -7.41 16.35 54.44
C GLN A 102 -7.03 16.91 55.82
N GLN A 103 -6.33 18.06 55.91
CA GLN A 103 -6.85 19.32 56.52
C GLN A 103 -5.76 20.40 56.83
N TYR A 104 -6.19 21.68 56.72
CA TYR A 104 -5.60 22.95 57.23
C TYR A 104 -4.15 23.35 56.85
N GLY A 105 -3.81 24.64 56.68
CA GLY A 105 -4.61 25.86 56.88
C GLY A 105 -4.08 27.14 56.17
N ARG A 106 -4.90 28.20 56.21
CA ARG A 106 -4.70 29.58 55.65
C ARG A 106 -3.79 30.42 56.58
N GLY A 107 -3.30 31.63 56.30
CA GLY A 107 -3.46 32.66 55.23
C GLY A 107 -2.49 33.84 55.58
N PRO A 108 -2.74 35.16 55.35
CA PRO A 108 -3.78 35.87 54.56
C PRO A 108 -3.19 36.98 53.62
N PRO A 109 -4.04 37.79 52.93
CA PRO A 109 -3.77 39.25 52.87
C PRO A 109 -5.05 40.16 52.92
N PRO A 110 -4.99 41.36 53.54
CA PRO A 110 -6.06 42.40 53.50
C PRO A 110 -5.52 43.85 53.27
N PRO A 111 -6.34 44.93 53.36
CA PRO A 111 -7.74 45.19 52.96
C PRO A 111 -7.80 46.27 51.82
N GLY A 112 -8.89 46.74 51.21
CA GLY A 112 -10.36 46.81 51.38
C GLY A 112 -10.88 47.88 50.37
N GLN A 113 -12.15 48.28 50.24
CA GLN A 113 -13.43 47.95 50.87
C GLN A 113 -14.59 48.13 49.85
N GLN A 114 -15.65 47.32 49.96
CA GLN A 114 -17.11 47.65 50.00
C GLN A 114 -17.74 48.67 48.98
N GLN A 115 -19.00 48.55 48.50
CA GLN A 115 -20.11 47.62 48.80
C GLN A 115 -21.26 47.63 47.75
N TYR A 116 -22.14 46.62 47.85
CA TYR A 116 -23.58 46.58 47.52
C TYR A 116 -24.16 46.67 46.08
N GLN A 117 -24.72 45.50 45.68
CA GLN A 117 -26.10 45.26 45.17
C GLN A 117 -26.58 45.57 43.73
N GLN A 118 -27.36 44.59 43.24
CA GLN A 118 -28.49 44.63 42.29
C GLN A 118 -28.32 45.15 40.84
N GLY A 119 -28.64 44.24 39.90
CA GLY A 119 -29.58 44.52 38.78
C GLY A 119 -29.06 45.27 37.54
N PRO A 120 -29.25 44.74 36.32
CA PRO A 120 -28.95 45.48 35.09
C PRO A 120 -30.12 46.37 34.63
N PRO A 121 -29.85 47.63 34.25
CA PRO A 121 -30.71 48.41 33.36
C PRO A 121 -30.10 48.59 31.96
N GLY A 122 -30.94 48.89 30.97
CA GLY A 122 -30.53 49.15 29.57
C GLY A 122 -30.09 50.59 29.28
N PRO A 123 -29.79 50.91 28.00
CA PRO A 123 -29.25 52.21 27.59
C PRO A 123 -30.32 53.28 27.30
N PRO A 124 -30.01 54.58 27.50
CA PRO A 124 -30.79 55.71 26.97
C PRO A 124 -30.06 56.49 25.85
N MET A 125 -30.84 57.19 25.01
CA MET A 125 -30.37 58.20 24.02
C MET A 125 -30.24 59.60 24.70
N SER A 126 -29.81 60.70 24.08
CA SER A 126 -29.90 61.20 22.69
C SER A 126 -28.95 62.43 22.50
N SER A 127 -28.92 63.26 21.45
CA SER A 127 -29.78 63.52 20.25
C SER A 127 -28.96 64.28 19.17
N VAL A 128 -29.63 65.08 18.31
CA VAL A 128 -29.13 66.18 17.43
C VAL A 128 -28.72 65.82 15.98
N GLN A 129 -29.06 66.58 14.92
CA GLN A 129 -30.37 67.13 14.47
C GLN A 129 -30.30 67.61 12.98
N SER A 130 -30.38 66.74 11.97
CA SER A 130 -30.67 67.19 10.57
C SER A 130 -31.06 66.08 9.59
N GLY A 131 -31.94 66.42 8.65
CA GLY A 131 -32.39 65.70 7.43
C GLY A 131 -33.12 66.73 6.54
N PRO A 132 -34.12 66.40 5.70
CA PRO A 132 -34.59 65.14 5.10
C PRO A 132 -34.55 65.29 3.52
N PRO A 133 -35.40 64.70 2.63
CA PRO A 133 -36.46 63.67 2.77
C PRO A 133 -36.45 62.48 1.75
N GLY A 134 -37.29 61.47 2.02
CA GLY A 134 -37.85 60.51 1.03
C GLY A 134 -39.23 61.00 0.55
N PRO A 135 -40.35 60.24 0.69
CA PRO A 135 -40.56 58.81 1.02
C PRO A 135 -41.03 58.07 -0.28
N PRO A 136 -41.85 56.97 -0.28
CA PRO A 136 -42.22 55.94 0.71
C PRO A 136 -41.74 54.54 0.20
N MET A 137 -42.22 53.31 0.52
CA MET A 137 -43.10 52.61 1.51
C MET A 137 -42.61 51.12 1.50
N SER A 138 -43.17 50.03 2.06
CA SER A 138 -44.27 49.64 2.98
C SER A 138 -44.06 48.13 3.32
N SER A 139 -44.47 47.53 4.44
CA SER A 139 -44.81 47.99 5.81
C SER A 139 -45.25 46.78 6.67
N VAL A 140 -44.94 46.75 7.98
CA VAL A 140 -45.68 46.02 9.06
C VAL A 140 -45.55 44.46 9.05
N GLN A 141 -45.30 43.70 10.15
CA GLN A 141 -45.27 43.99 11.62
C GLN A 141 -44.30 43.06 12.43
N SER A 142 -44.13 43.37 13.72
CA SER A 142 -43.56 42.64 14.90
C SER A 142 -43.35 41.11 14.85
N GLY A 143 -42.45 40.48 15.64
CA GLY A 143 -41.69 40.94 16.82
C GLY A 143 -40.61 39.91 17.31
N PRO A 144 -39.92 40.12 18.46
CA PRO A 144 -38.51 39.66 18.61
C PRO A 144 -38.28 38.62 19.77
N PRO A 145 -37.09 38.43 20.42
CA PRO A 145 -36.36 37.15 20.37
C PRO A 145 -35.96 36.56 21.75
N MET A 146 -35.26 35.39 21.81
CA MET A 146 -34.24 35.08 22.85
C MET A 146 -33.47 33.75 22.68
N SER A 147 -32.25 33.74 23.24
CA SER A 147 -31.44 32.62 23.81
C SER A 147 -31.33 31.24 23.14
N ARG A 148 -30.07 30.82 22.90
CA ARG A 148 -29.64 29.45 22.56
C ARG A 148 -29.13 28.71 23.81
N PRO A 149 -29.55 27.45 24.05
CA PRO A 149 -28.65 26.42 24.59
C PRO A 149 -28.46 25.23 23.61
N PRO A 150 -27.51 24.31 23.85
CA PRO A 150 -27.18 23.22 22.93
C PRO A 150 -27.90 21.89 23.26
N PRO A 151 -28.01 20.98 22.27
CA PRO A 151 -28.13 19.55 22.53
C PRO A 151 -26.97 18.74 21.89
N SER A 152 -26.51 17.73 22.61
CA SER A 152 -25.66 16.65 22.11
C SER A 152 -26.53 15.42 21.76
N GLN A 153 -26.12 14.64 20.75
CA GLN A 153 -26.55 13.26 20.46
C GLN A 153 -28.07 12.98 20.38
N ALA A 154 -28.56 12.60 19.20
CA ALA A 154 -29.02 11.22 18.94
C ALA A 154 -29.63 11.03 17.54
N GLN A 155 -29.75 9.77 17.14
CA GLN A 155 -30.30 9.32 15.86
C GLN A 155 -31.80 9.66 15.72
N MET A 156 -32.24 9.90 14.48
CA MET A 156 -33.57 9.46 14.05
C MET A 156 -33.51 8.82 12.66
N VAL A 157 -34.21 7.68 12.53
CA VAL A 157 -34.66 7.09 11.26
C VAL A 157 -36.17 7.27 11.23
N THR A 158 -36.72 7.66 10.07
CA THR A 158 -38.17 7.87 9.91
C THR A 158 -38.75 6.84 8.94
N GLN A 159 -39.54 5.91 9.51
CA GLN A 159 -40.85 5.37 9.09
C GLN A 159 -41.27 5.48 7.60
N MET A 160 -42.00 4.52 7.02
CA MET A 160 -43.27 3.87 7.44
C MET A 160 -43.38 2.47 6.78
N GLN A 161 -44.32 1.53 7.04
CA GLN A 161 -45.54 1.33 7.88
C GLN A 161 -45.71 -0.23 8.00
N THR A 162 -46.46 -0.88 8.91
CA THR A 162 -47.92 -0.82 9.25
C THR A 162 -48.20 -1.45 10.65
N MET A 163 -49.50 -1.48 11.07
CA MET A 163 -50.18 -2.23 12.16
C MET A 163 -49.47 -3.47 12.78
N SER A 164 -49.67 -3.91 14.04
CA SER A 164 -50.41 -3.48 15.28
C SER A 164 -50.16 -4.56 16.40
N LEU A 165 -50.77 -4.71 17.59
CA LEU A 165 -51.87 -4.08 18.37
C LEU A 165 -51.76 -4.47 19.88
N SER A 166 -52.02 -3.56 20.84
CA SER A 166 -52.21 -3.83 22.31
C SER A 166 -51.00 -4.44 23.08
N GLN A 167 -50.85 -4.42 24.42
CA GLN A 167 -51.63 -3.88 25.54
C GLN A 167 -50.71 -3.48 26.74
N GLN A 168 -51.28 -2.88 27.79
CA GLN A 168 -50.69 -2.35 29.06
C GLN A 168 -49.75 -3.34 29.80
N ARG A 169 -48.77 -2.99 30.70
CA ARG A 169 -48.76 -2.06 31.87
C ARG A 169 -47.32 -1.62 32.32
N PRO A 170 -47.17 -0.67 33.29
CA PRO A 170 -45.88 -0.08 33.70
C PRO A 170 -45.38 -0.47 35.13
N GLY A 171 -44.14 -0.08 35.51
CA GLY A 171 -43.76 0.09 36.93
C GLY A 171 -42.25 -0.01 37.31
N CYS A 172 -41.65 1.12 37.73
CA CYS A 172 -40.45 1.22 38.59
C CYS A 172 -40.84 0.93 40.08
N PRO A 173 -39.94 0.78 41.12
CA PRO A 173 -38.84 1.71 41.46
C PRO A 173 -37.61 1.03 42.20
N PRO A 174 -36.81 1.63 43.14
CA PRO A 174 -35.35 1.67 42.98
C PRO A 174 -34.51 1.18 44.24
N PRO A 175 -33.52 1.88 44.88
CA PRO A 175 -32.19 1.26 45.03
C PRO A 175 -31.47 1.27 46.42
N SER A 176 -30.40 0.47 46.52
CA SER A 176 -29.11 0.68 47.27
C SER A 176 -29.04 0.85 48.81
N SER A 177 -28.29 -0.03 49.51
CA SER A 177 -27.17 0.28 50.48
C SER A 177 -26.58 -0.97 51.20
N MET A 178 -25.43 -0.82 51.90
CA MET A 178 -24.63 -1.82 52.69
C MET A 178 -24.78 -1.59 54.23
N PRO A 179 -24.08 -2.24 55.22
CA PRO A 179 -23.12 -3.40 55.30
C PRO A 179 -23.65 -4.48 56.33
N PRO A 180 -22.94 -5.20 57.26
CA PRO A 180 -21.50 -5.51 57.50
C PRO A 180 -21.15 -7.03 57.71
N SER A 181 -20.84 -7.54 58.93
CA SER A 181 -20.21 -8.88 59.18
C SER A 181 -20.32 -9.40 60.64
N SER A 182 -20.25 -10.73 60.87
CA SER A 182 -19.28 -11.44 61.78
C SER A 182 -19.74 -12.74 62.54
N TYR A 183 -18.75 -13.61 62.85
CA TYR A 183 -18.66 -14.74 63.84
C TYR A 183 -19.36 -16.12 63.69
N GLY A 184 -18.59 -17.21 63.98
CA GLY A 184 -19.04 -18.60 64.24
C GLY A 184 -17.95 -19.70 64.15
N GLN A 185 -17.83 -20.60 65.14
CA GLN A 185 -16.92 -21.80 65.23
C GLN A 185 -17.39 -22.73 66.39
N PRO A 186 -16.81 -23.94 66.71
CA PRO A 186 -15.78 -24.81 66.07
C PRO A 186 -16.39 -26.22 65.76
N PRO A 187 -15.91 -27.45 66.16
CA PRO A 187 -14.57 -28.10 66.26
C PRO A 187 -14.46 -29.52 65.58
N GLY A 188 -13.32 -30.25 65.75
CA GLY A 188 -13.31 -31.75 65.85
C GLY A 188 -12.39 -32.60 64.92
N PRO A 189 -11.15 -32.98 65.34
CA PRO A 189 -10.18 -33.89 64.63
C PRO A 189 -10.02 -35.27 65.36
N PRO A 190 -8.96 -36.15 65.22
CA PRO A 190 -7.74 -36.21 64.36
C PRO A 190 -7.27 -37.60 63.78
N GLY A 191 -6.22 -37.63 62.94
CA GLY A 191 -5.18 -38.70 62.85
C GLY A 191 -5.28 -39.80 61.75
N SER A 192 -4.20 -40.52 61.34
CA SER A 192 -2.72 -40.33 61.46
C SER A 192 -1.89 -41.34 60.59
N SER A 193 -0.56 -41.14 60.46
CA SER A 193 0.53 -42.07 59.98
C SER A 193 0.91 -42.18 58.47
N ALA A 194 2.14 -42.69 58.21
CA ALA A 194 2.90 -42.84 56.94
C ALA A 194 4.16 -43.75 57.19
N PRO A 195 5.19 -43.93 56.30
CA PRO A 195 5.33 -43.98 54.82
C PRO A 195 5.80 -45.40 54.33
N PRO A 196 7.05 -45.73 53.85
CA PRO A 196 7.86 -45.27 52.68
C PRO A 196 8.43 -46.36 51.70
N SER A 197 8.81 -45.93 50.48
CA SER A 197 9.97 -46.35 49.61
C SER A 197 10.41 -47.82 49.33
N SER A 198 10.73 -48.17 48.06
CA SER A 198 12.11 -48.54 47.57
C SER A 198 12.21 -49.12 46.12
N MET A 199 13.28 -48.74 45.38
CA MET A 199 14.19 -49.53 44.47
C MET A 199 13.68 -50.51 43.35
N SER A 200 14.41 -50.89 42.29
CA SER A 200 15.62 -50.39 41.56
C SER A 200 15.95 -51.25 40.28
N MET A 201 16.75 -50.73 39.32
CA MET A 201 17.47 -51.39 38.18
C MET A 201 16.70 -52.07 37.00
N GLY A 202 17.39 -52.20 35.84
CA GLY A 202 17.08 -53.03 34.64
C GLY A 202 18.30 -53.89 34.23
N PRO A 203 18.59 -54.31 32.95
CA PRO A 203 17.90 -54.24 31.64
C PRO A 203 17.68 -55.69 31.05
N PRO A 204 18.09 -56.20 29.84
CA PRO A 204 18.33 -55.67 28.46
C PRO A 204 17.82 -56.52 27.23
N SER A 205 17.93 -55.93 26.02
CA SER A 205 18.28 -56.50 24.67
C SER A 205 17.59 -57.73 24.00
N SER A 206 17.04 -57.53 22.77
CA SER A 206 17.29 -58.35 21.54
C SER A 206 16.70 -57.71 20.24
N MET A 207 17.18 -58.13 19.05
CA MET A 207 16.86 -57.68 17.66
C MET A 207 16.80 -58.94 16.73
N PRO A 208 16.55 -58.86 15.39
CA PRO A 208 15.61 -58.11 14.54
C PRO A 208 14.71 -59.12 13.73
N PRO A 209 14.15 -58.89 12.48
CA PRO A 209 14.87 -58.71 11.20
C PRO A 209 14.17 -57.75 10.16
N GLN A 210 14.30 -58.00 8.84
CA GLN A 210 14.24 -57.00 7.74
C GLN A 210 13.68 -57.54 6.39
N MET A 211 13.37 -56.63 5.43
CA MET A 211 13.27 -56.78 3.94
C MET A 211 11.89 -57.04 3.25
N GLY A 212 11.78 -56.56 1.98
CA GLY A 212 10.73 -56.80 0.96
C GLY A 212 11.38 -57.21 -0.39
N PRO A 213 10.84 -56.92 -1.62
CA PRO A 213 9.58 -56.29 -2.05
C PRO A 213 8.65 -57.34 -2.74
N PRO A 214 8.32 -57.47 -4.08
CA PRO A 214 8.50 -56.69 -5.34
C PRO A 214 7.17 -56.41 -6.14
N GLY A 215 7.25 -56.13 -7.46
CA GLY A 215 6.17 -56.14 -8.49
C GLY A 215 6.77 -56.36 -9.91
N PRO A 216 6.10 -56.17 -11.08
CA PRO A 216 4.69 -55.81 -11.40
C PRO A 216 4.01 -56.64 -12.57
N MET A 217 2.90 -56.13 -13.16
CA MET A 217 2.12 -56.58 -14.38
C MET A 217 1.24 -57.86 -14.27
N TYR A 218 -0.06 -57.89 -14.64
CA TYR A 218 -0.65 -57.75 -16.01
C TYR A 218 -2.18 -57.40 -16.01
N SER A 219 -2.78 -57.27 -17.22
CA SER A 219 -4.19 -56.97 -17.59
C SER A 219 -5.29 -57.88 -16.96
N SER A 220 -6.61 -57.55 -16.89
CA SER A 220 -7.50 -57.05 -17.99
C SER A 220 -8.88 -56.47 -17.55
N ALA A 221 -9.67 -56.02 -18.54
CA ALA A 221 -10.92 -55.23 -18.49
C ALA A 221 -12.19 -55.82 -17.80
N GLY A 222 -13.18 -54.95 -17.50
CA GLY A 222 -14.60 -55.25 -17.77
C GLY A 222 -15.72 -54.67 -16.88
N TYR A 223 -16.71 -54.02 -17.52
CA TYR A 223 -18.14 -53.89 -17.16
C TYR A 223 -18.63 -53.00 -15.98
N ALA A 224 -19.93 -52.70 -16.02
CA ALA A 224 -20.67 -51.74 -15.19
C ALA A 224 -22.06 -52.29 -14.75
N PRO A 225 -22.73 -51.70 -13.73
CA PRO A 225 -24.07 -52.11 -13.28
C PRO A 225 -25.24 -51.18 -13.73
N PRO A 226 -26.52 -51.64 -13.68
CA PRO A 226 -27.69 -50.95 -14.27
C PRO A 226 -28.68 -50.33 -13.25
N ALA A 227 -29.84 -49.84 -13.74
CA ALA A 227 -30.93 -49.20 -12.98
C ALA A 227 -32.18 -50.08 -12.79
N SER A 228 -33.13 -49.63 -11.94
CA SER A 228 -34.46 -50.27 -11.70
C SER A 228 -35.55 -49.26 -11.29
N GLN A 229 -36.83 -49.68 -11.17
CA GLN A 229 -38.02 -48.80 -11.11
C GLN A 229 -39.22 -49.29 -10.22
N GLN A 230 -39.95 -48.32 -9.65
CA GLN A 230 -41.42 -48.22 -9.42
C GLN A 230 -42.20 -49.05 -8.33
N GLY A 231 -43.31 -48.44 -7.86
CA GLY A 231 -44.38 -48.96 -6.93
C GLY A 231 -44.44 -48.18 -5.59
N VAL A 232 -45.38 -47.28 -5.24
CA VAL A 232 -46.88 -47.23 -5.24
C VAL A 232 -47.47 -48.21 -4.21
N VAL A 233 -48.26 -47.83 -3.17
CA VAL A 233 -49.59 -47.16 -3.14
C VAL A 233 -49.87 -46.38 -1.83
N GLY A 234 -50.85 -45.45 -1.80
CA GLY A 234 -51.71 -45.19 -0.61
C GLY A 234 -52.36 -43.80 -0.47
N MET A 235 -53.64 -43.73 -0.03
CA MET A 235 -54.46 -42.50 0.22
C MET A 235 -55.21 -42.66 1.57
N PRO A 236 -55.60 -41.58 2.32
CA PRO A 236 -56.90 -40.93 2.09
C PRO A 236 -56.96 -39.41 2.40
N ASN A 237 -58.18 -38.84 2.48
CA ASN A 237 -58.54 -37.43 2.25
C ASN A 237 -59.46 -36.82 3.35
N TYR A 238 -59.45 -35.49 3.58
CA TYR A 238 -60.54 -34.70 4.18
C TYR A 238 -60.43 -33.19 3.85
N ALA A 239 -61.51 -32.40 3.98
CA ALA A 239 -61.69 -31.10 3.29
C ALA A 239 -62.26 -29.94 4.17
N GLY A 240 -62.22 -28.70 3.64
CA GLY A 240 -62.91 -27.51 4.20
C GLY A 240 -62.71 -26.20 3.42
N THR A 241 -63.80 -25.46 3.15
CA THR A 241 -63.87 -24.15 2.43
C THR A 241 -64.85 -23.21 3.17
N PRO A 242 -64.69 -21.86 3.19
CA PRO A 242 -65.13 -20.95 2.09
C PRO A 242 -64.22 -19.69 1.91
N GLY A 243 -64.46 -18.69 1.05
CA GLY A 243 -65.44 -18.51 -0.04
C GLY A 243 -66.24 -17.18 -0.03
N TYR A 244 -65.77 -16.12 -0.71
CA TYR A 244 -66.46 -14.86 -1.10
C TYR A 244 -65.66 -14.23 -2.28
N GLN A 245 -66.16 -13.94 -3.50
CA GLN A 245 -67.19 -13.01 -4.02
C GLN A 245 -66.75 -11.53 -4.28
N GLY A 246 -66.62 -11.18 -5.58
CA GLY A 246 -66.89 -9.83 -6.18
C GLY A 246 -65.71 -8.83 -6.35
N GLN A 247 -65.84 -7.72 -7.11
CA GLN A 247 -66.67 -7.40 -8.31
C GLN A 247 -66.22 -6.03 -8.96
N PHE A 248 -66.61 -5.75 -10.22
CA PHE A 248 -66.44 -4.48 -11.01
C PHE A 248 -64.98 -4.16 -11.45
N GLY A 249 -64.66 -3.40 -12.52
CA GLY A 249 -65.46 -2.82 -13.64
C GLY A 249 -64.57 -2.04 -14.68
N PRO A 250 -64.96 -1.92 -15.98
CA PRO A 250 -64.22 -1.23 -17.08
C PRO A 250 -64.83 0.16 -17.44
N PRO A 251 -64.50 0.88 -18.56
CA PRO A 251 -63.48 0.73 -19.64
C PRO A 251 -62.37 1.81 -19.48
N PRO A 252 -61.94 2.74 -20.41
CA PRO A 252 -62.13 2.97 -21.89
C PRO A 252 -61.33 2.00 -22.82
N SER A 253 -61.21 2.04 -24.18
CA SER A 253 -61.64 2.86 -25.38
C SER A 253 -60.95 4.23 -25.68
N SER A 254 -60.70 4.74 -26.89
CA SER A 254 -60.59 4.35 -28.34
C SER A 254 -60.05 5.61 -29.12
N PRO A 255 -59.92 5.75 -30.48
CA PRO A 255 -60.03 4.85 -31.66
C PRO A 255 -58.87 4.98 -32.72
N GLY A 256 -59.00 4.34 -33.91
CA GLY A 256 -58.36 4.73 -35.21
C GLY A 256 -57.11 3.94 -35.65
N ALA A 257 -56.94 3.50 -36.92
CA ALA A 257 -57.80 3.61 -38.11
C ALA A 257 -57.56 2.50 -39.21
N PHE A 258 -58.66 1.90 -39.68
CA PHE A 258 -59.00 1.37 -41.04
C PHE A 258 -58.08 0.51 -41.95
N GLY A 259 -58.65 -0.66 -42.36
CA GLY A 259 -58.58 -1.24 -43.72
C GLY A 259 -57.79 -2.56 -43.91
N GLN A 260 -58.12 -3.54 -44.77
CA GLN A 260 -59.39 -4.01 -45.40
C GLN A 260 -59.18 -5.48 -45.94
N PRO A 261 -60.23 -6.28 -46.22
CA PRO A 261 -60.20 -7.72 -46.64
C PRO A 261 -60.01 -7.90 -48.18
N PRO A 262 -59.93 -9.12 -48.84
CA PRO A 262 -60.54 -10.45 -48.55
C PRO A 262 -59.61 -11.66 -48.92
N PRO A 263 -60.04 -12.86 -49.41
CA PRO A 263 -61.29 -13.66 -49.33
C PRO A 263 -61.10 -15.12 -48.74
N PRO A 264 -62.14 -15.98 -48.63
CA PRO A 264 -62.07 -17.28 -47.92
C PRO A 264 -62.22 -18.57 -48.78
N GLY A 265 -61.85 -19.73 -48.21
CA GLY A 265 -62.18 -21.10 -48.69
C GLY A 265 -61.05 -21.85 -49.42
N THR A 266 -61.03 -23.20 -49.53
CA THR A 266 -61.83 -24.28 -48.91
C THR A 266 -61.16 -25.65 -49.12
N GLY A 267 -61.23 -26.55 -48.13
CA GLY A 267 -61.20 -28.02 -48.32
C GLY A 267 -59.83 -28.72 -48.40
N GLY A 268 -59.70 -29.83 -47.68
CA GLY A 268 -58.54 -30.74 -47.72
C GLY A 268 -58.53 -31.72 -46.55
N MET A 269 -58.90 -32.99 -46.79
CA MET A 269 -58.96 -34.02 -45.74
C MET A 269 -57.62 -34.72 -45.48
N GLY A 270 -57.38 -35.05 -44.21
CA GLY A 270 -56.91 -36.37 -43.80
C GLY A 270 -55.46 -36.78 -44.11
N GLY A 271 -54.59 -36.70 -43.10
CA GLY A 271 -53.27 -37.34 -43.13
C GLY A 271 -52.65 -37.45 -41.73
N TYR A 272 -52.65 -38.64 -41.14
CA TYR A 272 -51.93 -38.92 -39.89
C TYR A 272 -50.43 -39.02 -40.17
N GLN A 273 -49.63 -38.07 -39.70
CA GLN A 273 -48.20 -38.27 -39.42
C GLN A 273 -47.83 -37.66 -38.06
N GLY A 274 -46.82 -38.23 -37.42
CA GLY A 274 -46.53 -38.01 -35.99
C GLY A 274 -46.03 -36.61 -35.65
N GLN A 275 -46.29 -36.17 -34.42
CA GLN A 275 -45.69 -34.95 -33.90
C GLN A 275 -44.16 -35.11 -33.80
N PRO A 276 -43.37 -34.14 -34.29
CA PRO A 276 -41.97 -34.03 -33.91
C PRO A 276 -41.90 -33.76 -32.41
N VAL A 277 -41.19 -34.62 -31.67
CA VAL A 277 -40.89 -34.35 -30.26
C VAL A 277 -40.04 -33.08 -30.19
N ALA A 278 -40.59 -32.02 -29.62
CA ALA A 278 -39.85 -30.77 -29.41
C ALA A 278 -38.66 -31.04 -28.49
N GLN A 279 -37.45 -31.02 -29.04
CA GLN A 279 -36.23 -31.09 -28.23
C GLN A 279 -36.24 -29.90 -27.26
N PRO A 280 -35.86 -30.10 -25.98
CA PRO A 280 -35.69 -28.98 -25.07
C PRO A 280 -34.64 -28.03 -25.66
N PRO A 281 -34.85 -26.69 -25.61
CA PRO A 281 -33.96 -25.75 -26.26
C PRO A 281 -32.55 -25.89 -25.69
N GLN A 282 -31.61 -26.32 -26.52
CA GLN A 282 -30.19 -26.35 -26.16
C GLN A 282 -29.79 -24.95 -25.71
N GLN A 283 -29.40 -24.81 -24.44
CA GLN A 283 -28.80 -23.58 -23.95
C GLN A 283 -27.52 -23.34 -24.77
N ARG A 284 -27.54 -22.35 -25.67
CA ARG A 284 -26.35 -21.94 -26.41
C ARG A 284 -25.33 -21.43 -25.38
N ARG A 285 -24.35 -22.28 -25.07
CA ARG A 285 -23.21 -21.94 -24.21
C ARG A 285 -22.56 -20.68 -24.81
N LEU A 286 -22.39 -19.64 -24.00
CA LEU A 286 -21.72 -18.42 -24.45
C LEU A 286 -20.30 -18.77 -24.91
N ASP A 287 -19.92 -18.24 -26.06
CA ASP A 287 -18.59 -18.39 -26.64
C ASP A 287 -17.58 -17.58 -25.82
N PRO A 288 -16.54 -18.21 -25.21
CA PRO A 288 -15.53 -17.51 -24.43
C PRO A 288 -14.72 -16.48 -25.22
N ASP A 289 -14.69 -16.53 -26.56
CA ASP A 289 -14.04 -15.52 -27.41
C ASP A 289 -14.95 -14.35 -27.79
N GLN A 290 -16.24 -14.40 -27.48
CA GLN A 290 -17.21 -13.31 -27.72
C GLN A 290 -17.50 -12.46 -26.46
N ILE A 291 -16.89 -12.78 -25.31
CA ILE A 291 -17.01 -12.00 -24.06
C ILE A 291 -15.80 -11.08 -23.85
N PRO A 292 -15.95 -9.93 -23.15
CA PRO A 292 -14.87 -8.96 -22.98
C PRO A 292 -13.58 -9.55 -22.37
N SER A 293 -12.45 -9.29 -23.01
CA SER A 293 -11.12 -9.76 -22.59
C SER A 293 -10.30 -8.63 -21.96
N PRO A 294 -9.72 -8.79 -20.75
CA PRO A 294 -8.79 -7.82 -20.18
C PRO A 294 -7.58 -7.58 -21.07
N ILE A 295 -7.05 -8.66 -21.68
CA ILE A 295 -5.90 -8.57 -22.60
C ILE A 295 -6.25 -7.64 -23.78
N GLN A 296 -7.44 -7.79 -24.37
CA GLN A 296 -7.83 -6.92 -25.49
C GLN A 296 -7.93 -5.46 -25.05
N VAL A 297 -8.52 -5.17 -23.89
CA VAL A 297 -8.60 -3.79 -23.35
C VAL A 297 -7.22 -3.19 -23.10
N ILE A 298 -6.28 -3.99 -22.58
CA ILE A 298 -4.91 -3.55 -22.31
C ILE A 298 -4.16 -3.27 -23.63
N GLU A 299 -4.29 -4.14 -24.64
CA GLU A 299 -3.62 -3.95 -25.94
C GLU A 299 -4.28 -2.87 -26.81
N ASP A 300 -5.61 -2.68 -26.73
CA ASP A 300 -6.33 -1.56 -27.34
C ASP A 300 -5.82 -0.23 -26.78
N ASP A 301 -5.65 -0.12 -25.45
CA ASP A 301 -5.13 1.08 -24.79
C ASP A 301 -3.65 1.33 -25.09
N ARG A 302 -2.82 0.28 -25.10
CA ARG A 302 -1.41 0.36 -25.51
C ARG A 302 -1.25 0.80 -26.96
N THR A 303 -2.07 0.27 -27.87
CA THR A 303 -2.02 0.62 -29.30
C THR A 303 -2.48 2.06 -29.55
N SER A 304 -3.46 2.54 -28.77
CA SER A 304 -4.06 3.87 -28.98
C SER A 304 -3.40 5.00 -28.16
N ARG A 305 -2.78 4.70 -27.01
CA ARG A 305 -2.22 5.70 -26.07
C ARG A 305 -0.78 5.41 -25.59
N GLY A 306 -0.21 4.24 -25.91
CA GLY A 306 1.16 3.88 -25.56
C GLY A 306 2.23 4.68 -26.31
N GLY A 307 3.37 4.92 -25.67
CA GLY A 307 4.49 5.71 -26.19
C GLY A 307 4.23 7.21 -26.36
N GLN A 308 3.01 7.68 -26.06
CA GLN A 308 2.61 9.08 -26.20
C GLN A 308 2.89 9.90 -24.93
N GLN A 309 2.82 11.22 -25.06
CA GLN A 309 2.91 12.17 -23.95
C GLN A 309 1.51 12.52 -23.42
N PHE A 310 1.27 12.29 -22.13
CA PHE A 310 0.04 12.67 -21.44
C PHE A 310 0.25 14.01 -20.71
N ALA A 311 -0.23 15.10 -21.30
CA ALA A 311 -0.16 16.43 -20.69
C ALA A 311 -1.35 16.68 -19.76
N THR A 312 -1.08 16.99 -18.49
CA THR A 312 -2.12 17.08 -17.44
C THR A 312 -2.86 18.43 -17.40
N ASN A 313 -2.92 19.14 -18.53
CA ASN A 313 -3.45 20.51 -18.62
C ASN A 313 -4.99 20.62 -18.62
N THR A 314 -5.71 19.52 -18.81
CA THR A 314 -7.16 19.52 -19.05
C THR A 314 -7.91 18.93 -17.85
N ARG A 315 -8.90 19.68 -17.32
CA ARG A 315 -9.76 19.27 -16.20
C ARG A 315 -10.54 18.00 -16.54
N GLY A 316 -10.52 17.03 -15.63
CA GLY A 316 -11.22 15.74 -15.79
C GLY A 316 -10.76 14.91 -16.98
N LEU A 317 -9.53 15.13 -17.49
CA LEU A 317 -8.95 14.29 -18.53
C LEU A 317 -8.57 12.91 -17.96
N MET A 318 -9.19 11.85 -18.48
CA MET A 318 -8.92 10.48 -18.05
C MET A 318 -7.55 9.99 -18.56
N PRO A 319 -6.65 9.50 -17.68
CA PRO A 319 -5.32 9.02 -18.07
C PRO A 319 -5.38 7.69 -18.84
N PRO A 320 -4.25 7.27 -19.47
CA PRO A 320 -4.06 5.89 -19.92
C PRO A 320 -4.13 4.89 -18.76
N LEU A 321 -4.41 3.61 -19.06
CA LEU A 321 -4.48 2.57 -18.04
C LEU A 321 -3.13 2.39 -17.33
N VAL A 322 -3.14 1.85 -16.11
CA VAL A 322 -1.89 1.54 -15.36
C VAL A 322 -1.02 0.47 -16.03
N THR A 323 -1.58 -0.24 -17.00
CA THR A 323 -0.94 -1.26 -17.83
C THR A 323 -0.29 -0.70 -19.11
N THR A 324 -0.52 0.57 -19.44
CA THR A 324 -0.02 1.25 -20.63
C THR A 324 1.22 2.07 -20.30
N ASP A 325 2.24 2.01 -21.15
CA ASP A 325 3.47 2.78 -20.99
C ASP A 325 3.38 4.12 -21.74
N PHE A 326 3.38 5.23 -21.01
CA PHE A 326 3.31 6.61 -21.50
C PHE A 326 4.17 7.53 -20.64
N LEU A 327 4.52 8.72 -21.13
CA LEU A 327 5.23 9.74 -20.35
C LEU A 327 4.28 10.87 -19.95
N THR A 328 4.31 11.30 -18.69
CA THR A 328 3.49 12.42 -18.22
C THR A 328 4.24 13.75 -18.32
N ILE A 329 3.53 14.80 -18.70
CA ILE A 329 3.99 16.19 -18.56
C ILE A 329 3.02 16.90 -17.60
N ASP A 330 3.51 17.26 -16.41
CA ASP A 330 2.70 18.03 -15.45
C ASP A 330 2.50 19.46 -15.99
N GLN A 331 1.24 19.83 -16.20
CA GLN A 331 0.79 21.15 -16.66
C GLN A 331 -0.40 21.65 -15.83
N GLY A 332 -0.45 21.32 -14.54
CA GLY A 332 -1.36 21.92 -13.57
C GLY A 332 -2.25 20.94 -12.80
N ASN A 333 -2.44 19.72 -13.31
CA ASN A 333 -2.96 18.59 -12.53
C ASN A 333 -1.83 17.59 -12.27
N CYS A 334 -1.84 16.92 -11.11
CA CYS A 334 -0.78 16.00 -10.73
C CYS A 334 -0.68 14.79 -11.67
N ASN A 335 0.54 14.22 -11.77
CA ASN A 335 0.80 13.01 -12.54
C ASN A 335 -0.11 11.85 -12.06
N PRO A 336 -0.74 11.05 -12.96
CA PRO A 336 -1.60 9.92 -12.59
C PRO A 336 -0.85 8.73 -11.92
N ALA A 337 0.46 8.83 -11.72
CA ALA A 337 1.20 8.00 -10.76
C ALA A 337 0.87 8.35 -9.30
N TYR A 338 0.56 9.62 -9.00
CA TYR A 338 0.24 10.11 -7.65
C TYR A 338 -1.24 10.00 -7.30
N MET A 339 -2.15 10.17 -8.26
CA MET A 339 -3.60 10.15 -8.05
C MET A 339 -4.37 9.57 -9.24
N ARG A 340 -5.31 8.67 -8.97
CA ARG A 340 -6.30 8.17 -9.96
C ARG A 340 -7.69 8.05 -9.33
N ALA A 341 -8.70 8.55 -10.03
CA ALA A 341 -10.08 8.64 -9.56
C ALA A 341 -10.94 7.53 -10.16
N THR A 342 -11.95 7.05 -9.43
CA THR A 342 -12.95 6.10 -9.96
C THR A 342 -13.84 6.72 -11.04
N MET A 343 -13.97 8.04 -11.05
CA MET A 343 -14.69 8.82 -12.05
C MET A 343 -14.04 10.21 -12.23
N TYR A 344 -13.81 10.62 -13.48
CA TYR A 344 -13.27 11.93 -13.83
C TYR A 344 -14.35 12.98 -14.16
N ASN A 345 -15.59 12.52 -14.36
CA ASN A 345 -16.82 13.32 -14.38
C ASN A 345 -17.66 12.95 -13.15
N ILE A 346 -17.67 13.80 -12.12
CA ILE A 346 -18.41 13.59 -10.88
C ILE A 346 -19.90 13.97 -11.07
N PRO A 347 -20.88 13.22 -10.51
CA PRO A 347 -22.29 13.62 -10.54
C PRO A 347 -22.52 14.97 -9.82
N THR A 348 -23.31 15.87 -10.41
CA THR A 348 -23.60 17.20 -9.83
C THR A 348 -24.46 17.16 -8.57
N THR A 349 -25.16 16.05 -8.31
CA THR A 349 -26.13 15.93 -7.20
C THR A 349 -26.00 14.61 -6.44
N ALA A 350 -26.26 14.68 -5.13
CA ALA A 350 -26.21 13.53 -4.24
C ALA A 350 -27.18 12.39 -4.63
N ASP A 351 -28.29 12.69 -5.31
CA ASP A 351 -29.27 11.68 -5.71
C ASP A 351 -28.86 10.96 -7.00
N MET A 352 -28.26 11.68 -7.97
CA MET A 352 -27.57 11.06 -9.10
C MET A 352 -26.41 10.18 -8.63
N TYR A 353 -25.64 10.63 -7.62
CA TYR A 353 -24.59 9.81 -7.01
C TYR A 353 -25.13 8.51 -6.39
N LYS A 354 -26.15 8.59 -5.52
CA LYS A 354 -26.81 7.40 -4.94
C LYS A 354 -27.33 6.46 -6.04
N GLN A 355 -27.92 7.02 -7.09
CA GLN A 355 -28.51 6.23 -8.17
C GLN A 355 -27.45 5.52 -9.02
N CYS A 356 -26.28 6.11 -9.29
CA CYS A 356 -25.26 5.50 -10.16
C CYS A 356 -24.61 4.23 -9.59
N ASN A 357 -24.63 4.06 -8.25
CA ASN A 357 -24.00 2.99 -7.48
C ASN A 357 -22.47 2.83 -7.63
N VAL A 358 -21.82 3.67 -8.45
CA VAL A 358 -20.36 3.73 -8.61
C VAL A 358 -19.76 4.48 -7.40
N PRO A 359 -18.75 3.94 -6.70
CA PRO A 359 -18.13 4.65 -5.59
C PRO A 359 -17.39 5.90 -6.11
N MET A 360 -17.62 7.07 -5.50
CA MET A 360 -16.89 8.31 -5.80
C MET A 360 -15.65 8.36 -4.89
N SER A 361 -14.51 7.98 -5.45
CA SER A 361 -13.30 7.65 -4.68
C SER A 361 -12.03 7.97 -5.46
N LEU A 362 -10.92 8.04 -4.73
CA LEU A 362 -9.59 8.41 -5.24
C LEU A 362 -8.53 7.52 -4.59
N VAL A 363 -7.64 6.95 -5.38
CA VAL A 363 -6.44 6.25 -4.89
C VAL A 363 -5.25 7.22 -5.00
N ILE A 364 -4.55 7.43 -3.90
CA ILE A 364 -3.44 8.38 -3.76
C ILE A 364 -2.17 7.62 -3.37
N LYS A 365 -1.08 7.81 -4.12
CA LYS A 365 0.25 7.23 -3.87
C LYS A 365 1.29 8.37 -3.79
N PRO A 366 1.37 9.15 -2.69
CA PRO A 366 2.03 10.46 -2.68
C PRO A 366 3.53 10.43 -3.00
N PHE A 367 4.21 9.32 -2.71
CA PHE A 367 5.65 9.16 -2.96
C PHE A 367 5.98 8.27 -4.14
N ALA A 368 5.02 8.03 -5.04
CA ALA A 368 5.24 7.28 -6.28
C ALA A 368 6.50 7.77 -7.01
N GLU A 369 7.39 6.83 -7.35
CA GLU A 369 8.57 7.10 -8.16
C GLU A 369 8.14 7.40 -9.60
N LEU A 370 8.58 8.55 -10.10
CA LEU A 370 8.36 8.96 -11.49
C LEU A 370 9.41 8.33 -12.40
N LYS A 371 9.11 8.22 -13.68
CA LYS A 371 10.08 7.69 -14.66
C LYS A 371 11.27 8.65 -14.79
N PRO A 372 12.50 8.16 -15.06
CA PRO A 372 13.68 9.03 -15.23
C PRO A 372 13.56 10.12 -16.30
N GLN A 373 12.62 9.95 -17.25
CA GLN A 373 12.29 10.90 -18.32
C GLN A 373 11.19 11.91 -17.93
N GLU A 374 10.51 11.71 -16.81
CA GLU A 374 9.50 12.63 -16.27
C GLU A 374 10.14 13.67 -15.34
N ALA A 375 9.60 14.89 -15.34
CA ALA A 375 10.12 15.98 -14.51
C ALA A 375 9.93 15.67 -13.02
N GLN A 376 11.03 15.68 -12.26
CA GLN A 376 11.02 15.48 -10.82
C GLN A 376 10.45 16.70 -10.10
N LEU A 377 9.90 16.49 -8.89
CA LEU A 377 9.21 17.56 -8.15
C LEU A 377 10.17 18.69 -7.77
N CYS A 378 9.73 19.93 -8.01
CA CYS A 378 10.45 21.11 -7.54
C CYS A 378 10.14 21.38 -6.07
N ILE A 379 11.19 21.69 -5.30
CA ILE A 379 11.07 22.19 -3.92
C ILE A 379 11.00 23.72 -3.98
N VAL A 380 9.94 24.29 -3.43
CA VAL A 380 9.65 25.72 -3.37
C VAL A 380 9.90 26.23 -1.95
N ASP A 381 10.61 27.35 -1.83
CA ASP A 381 10.80 28.06 -0.56
C ASP A 381 10.10 29.42 -0.58
N HIS A 382 9.37 29.71 0.49
CA HIS A 382 8.71 31.00 0.74
C HIS A 382 9.35 31.77 1.91
N GLY A 383 10.44 31.23 2.47
CA GLY A 383 11.13 31.77 3.64
C GLY A 383 10.25 31.76 4.90
N ALA A 384 10.57 32.65 5.83
CA ALA A 384 9.94 32.72 7.16
C ALA A 384 8.42 33.00 7.16
N ALA A 385 7.81 33.37 6.02
CA ALA A 385 6.36 33.52 5.88
C ALA A 385 5.62 32.18 5.67
N GLY A 386 6.34 31.13 5.27
CA GLY A 386 5.78 29.81 4.97
C GLY A 386 4.93 29.77 3.69
N PRO A 387 4.38 28.58 3.36
CA PRO A 387 3.60 28.40 2.15
C PRO A 387 2.28 29.19 2.20
N VAL A 388 1.99 29.94 1.13
CA VAL A 388 0.77 30.76 1.02
C VAL A 388 -0.46 29.85 1.03
N ARG A 389 -1.48 30.20 1.82
CA ARG A 389 -2.72 29.44 2.00
C ARG A 389 -3.95 30.33 1.90
N CYS A 390 -5.06 29.77 1.46
CA CYS A 390 -6.38 30.37 1.60
C CYS A 390 -6.73 30.58 3.09
N ASN A 391 -7.14 31.80 3.46
CA ASN A 391 -7.45 32.12 4.87
C ASN A 391 -8.60 31.29 5.45
N ARG A 392 -9.58 30.86 4.63
CA ARG A 392 -10.74 30.05 5.04
C ARG A 392 -10.44 28.55 5.09
N CYS A 393 -10.28 27.87 3.95
CA CYS A 393 -10.16 26.41 3.90
C CYS A 393 -8.75 25.87 4.16
N LYS A 394 -7.74 26.75 4.32
CA LYS A 394 -6.32 26.40 4.49
C LYS A 394 -5.74 25.52 3.36
N ALA A 395 -6.35 25.52 2.18
CA ALA A 395 -5.73 24.98 0.98
C ALA A 395 -4.49 25.80 0.61
N TYR A 396 -3.44 25.11 0.20
CA TYR A 396 -2.18 25.70 -0.25
C TYR A 396 -2.35 26.35 -1.62
N MET A 397 -1.55 27.40 -1.88
CA MET A 397 -1.40 28.00 -3.21
C MET A 397 -1.10 26.91 -4.24
N CYS A 398 -1.81 26.96 -5.37
CA CYS A 398 -1.77 25.98 -6.44
C CYS A 398 -2.26 26.61 -7.77
N PRO A 399 -2.11 25.94 -8.93
CA PRO A 399 -2.55 26.46 -10.23
C PRO A 399 -4.04 26.80 -10.34
N PHE A 400 -4.88 26.30 -9.42
CA PHE A 400 -6.33 26.55 -9.41
C PHE A 400 -6.73 27.88 -8.76
N MET A 401 -5.80 28.64 -8.17
CA MET A 401 -6.10 29.91 -7.49
C MET A 401 -6.26 31.05 -8.51
N GLN A 402 -7.41 31.73 -8.48
CA GLN A 402 -7.73 32.81 -9.43
C GLN A 402 -7.27 34.17 -8.89
N PHE A 403 -6.23 34.77 -9.46
CA PHE A 403 -5.77 36.10 -9.05
C PHE A 403 -6.69 37.21 -9.57
N VAL A 404 -6.93 38.23 -8.75
CA VAL A 404 -7.84 39.36 -9.01
C VAL A 404 -7.23 40.69 -8.54
N GLU A 405 -7.93 41.80 -8.79
CA GLU A 405 -7.51 43.16 -8.37
C GLU A 405 -6.05 43.51 -8.77
N GLY A 406 -5.68 43.17 -10.00
CA GLY A 406 -4.33 43.42 -10.55
C GLY A 406 -3.22 42.57 -9.93
N GLY A 407 -3.57 41.48 -9.24
CA GLY A 407 -2.65 40.54 -8.60
C GLY A 407 -2.57 40.69 -7.07
N ARG A 408 -3.25 41.69 -6.50
CA ARG A 408 -3.24 42.01 -5.06
C ARG A 408 -3.99 40.99 -4.20
N ARG A 409 -4.87 40.19 -4.82
CA ARG A 409 -5.74 39.21 -4.16
C ARG A 409 -5.84 37.95 -5.00
N PHE A 410 -6.19 36.84 -4.36
CA PHE A 410 -6.63 35.62 -5.05
C PHE A 410 -7.95 35.11 -4.49
N MET A 411 -8.81 34.60 -5.37
CA MET A 411 -9.98 33.83 -5.03
C MET A 411 -9.63 32.34 -5.03
N CYS A 412 -9.90 31.67 -3.90
CA CYS A 412 -9.58 30.27 -3.72
C CYS A 412 -10.69 29.35 -4.26
N SER A 413 -10.44 28.66 -5.38
CA SER A 413 -11.40 27.77 -6.07
C SER A 413 -11.92 26.59 -5.22
N PHE A 414 -11.28 26.27 -4.09
CA PHE A 414 -11.81 25.29 -3.14
C PHE A 414 -13.01 25.81 -2.31
N CYS A 415 -13.16 27.12 -2.12
CA CYS A 415 -14.20 27.65 -1.24
C CYS A 415 -14.66 29.08 -1.53
N SER A 416 -14.33 29.62 -2.71
CA SER A 416 -14.61 31.00 -3.16
C SER A 416 -14.25 32.08 -2.13
N CYS A 417 -13.16 31.87 -1.38
CA CYS A 417 -12.66 32.86 -0.44
C CYS A 417 -11.66 33.76 -1.15
N VAL A 418 -11.90 35.07 -1.15
CA VAL A 418 -10.86 36.03 -1.52
C VAL A 418 -9.86 36.12 -0.36
N THR A 419 -8.57 36.23 -0.67
CA THR A 419 -7.48 36.39 0.29
C THR A 419 -6.44 37.35 -0.31
N ASP A 420 -5.97 38.30 0.49
CA ASP A 420 -4.93 39.24 0.06
C ASP A 420 -3.59 38.51 -0.17
N VAL A 421 -2.87 38.91 -1.22
CA VAL A 421 -1.56 38.34 -1.57
C VAL A 421 -0.48 39.02 -0.72
N PRO A 422 0.37 38.28 0.00
CA PRO A 422 1.47 38.87 0.77
C PRO A 422 2.43 39.66 -0.14
N ASP A 423 2.97 40.78 0.34
CA ASP A 423 3.83 41.67 -0.45
C ASP A 423 5.07 40.95 -1.02
N THR A 424 5.67 40.03 -0.25
CA THR A 424 6.80 39.18 -0.69
C THR A 424 6.43 38.15 -1.76
N TYR A 425 5.14 37.90 -1.95
CA TYR A 425 4.58 36.97 -2.94
C TYR A 425 3.85 37.71 -4.08
N PHE A 426 3.75 39.04 -4.06
CA PHE A 426 3.02 39.82 -5.05
C PHE A 426 3.69 39.82 -6.42
N ALA A 427 2.87 39.69 -7.47
CA ALA A 427 3.24 40.02 -8.84
C ALA A 427 2.01 40.49 -9.62
N HIS A 428 2.23 41.28 -10.67
CA HIS A 428 1.15 41.83 -11.50
C HIS A 428 0.47 40.77 -12.36
N LEU A 429 -0.75 41.10 -12.82
CA LEU A 429 -1.42 40.38 -13.90
C LEU A 429 -1.07 40.97 -15.26
N ASP A 430 -1.05 40.11 -16.27
CA ASP A 430 -0.98 40.47 -17.67
C ASP A 430 -2.36 40.87 -18.24
N HIS A 431 -2.39 41.17 -19.53
CA HIS A 431 -3.61 41.55 -20.27
C HIS A 431 -4.62 40.39 -20.45
N THR A 432 -4.26 39.15 -20.07
CA THR A 432 -5.16 37.98 -20.05
C THR A 432 -5.69 37.67 -18.65
N GLY A 433 -5.25 38.41 -17.62
CA GLY A 433 -5.57 38.15 -16.22
C GLY A 433 -4.70 37.08 -15.56
N ARG A 434 -3.63 36.61 -16.22
CA ARG A 434 -2.67 35.64 -15.67
C ARG A 434 -1.53 36.37 -14.95
N ARG A 435 -0.93 35.72 -13.95
CA ARG A 435 0.24 36.27 -13.23
C ARG A 435 1.48 36.23 -14.11
N ILE A 436 2.24 37.33 -14.19
CA ILE A 436 3.40 37.45 -15.10
C ILE A 436 4.52 36.43 -14.83
N ASP A 437 4.59 35.89 -13.61
CA ASP A 437 5.58 34.93 -13.14
C ASP A 437 5.00 33.51 -12.98
N VAL A 438 3.81 33.22 -13.52
CA VAL A 438 3.14 31.90 -13.41
C VAL A 438 4.03 30.73 -13.84
N TYR A 439 4.78 30.87 -14.94
CA TYR A 439 5.71 29.84 -15.44
C TYR A 439 7.08 29.83 -14.76
N GLN A 440 7.33 30.75 -13.82
CA GLN A 440 8.55 30.79 -13.00
C GLN A 440 8.33 30.13 -11.63
N ARG A 441 7.10 29.70 -11.35
CA ARG A 441 6.62 29.25 -10.04
C ARG A 441 5.98 27.86 -10.14
N PRO A 442 6.64 26.79 -9.67
CA PRO A 442 6.10 25.44 -9.70
C PRO A 442 4.73 25.34 -9.02
N GLU A 443 4.52 26.09 -7.94
CA GLU A 443 3.26 26.15 -7.20
C GLU A 443 2.12 26.89 -7.94
N LEU A 444 2.39 27.50 -9.10
CA LEU A 444 1.39 28.14 -9.97
C LEU A 444 1.25 27.47 -11.35
N ALA A 445 2.22 26.66 -11.78
CA ALA A 445 2.22 25.98 -13.09
C ALA A 445 2.05 24.45 -13.02
N CYS A 446 2.49 23.80 -11.94
CA CYS A 446 2.48 22.35 -11.78
C CYS A 446 1.40 21.90 -10.80
N GLY A 447 0.79 20.75 -11.04
CA GLY A 447 -0.12 20.10 -10.10
C GLY A 447 0.60 19.45 -8.93
N SER A 448 1.88 19.07 -9.09
CA SER A 448 2.72 18.43 -8.07
C SER A 448 3.98 19.23 -7.76
N TYR A 449 4.25 19.50 -6.48
CA TYR A 449 5.43 20.23 -6.00
C TYR A 449 5.63 20.01 -4.49
N GLU A 450 6.78 20.41 -3.94
CA GLU A 450 7.05 20.42 -2.50
C GLU A 450 7.25 21.85 -1.99
N PHE A 451 6.90 22.12 -0.73
CA PHE A 451 7.36 23.31 0.00
C PHE A 451 8.34 22.91 1.10
N ILE A 452 9.34 23.76 1.37
CA ILE A 452 10.01 23.79 2.67
C ILE A 452 8.99 24.24 3.72
N ALA A 453 8.88 23.52 4.84
CA ALA A 453 7.94 23.84 5.91
C ALA A 453 8.61 24.69 7.00
N THR A 454 7.93 25.74 7.44
CA THR A 454 8.36 26.63 8.53
C THR A 454 8.21 25.97 9.91
N LEU A 455 8.83 26.55 10.95
CA LEU A 455 8.88 25.94 12.29
C LEU A 455 7.50 25.69 12.92
N ASP A 456 6.45 26.41 12.53
CA ASP A 456 5.06 26.18 12.95
C ASP A 456 4.46 24.85 12.43
N TYR A 457 5.15 24.16 11.53
CA TYR A 457 4.85 22.82 11.03
C TYR A 457 5.68 21.71 11.71
N CYS A 458 6.53 22.06 12.67
CA CYS A 458 7.40 21.14 13.38
C CYS A 458 6.93 20.94 14.83
N LYS A 459 7.21 19.75 15.39
CA LYS A 459 6.95 19.49 16.82
C LYS A 459 7.75 20.48 17.67
N ASN A 460 7.12 21.01 18.71
CA ASN A 460 7.71 21.97 19.66
C ASN A 460 8.32 23.25 19.03
N ASN A 461 7.96 23.59 17.78
CA ASN A 461 8.57 24.65 16.97
C ASN A 461 10.10 24.52 16.76
N GLN A 462 10.64 23.30 16.78
CA GLN A 462 12.08 23.02 16.54
C GLN A 462 12.30 22.27 15.22
N PRO A 463 13.45 22.44 14.52
CA PRO A 463 13.82 21.57 13.40
C PRO A 463 13.88 20.10 13.86
N PRO A 464 13.28 19.14 13.13
CA PRO A 464 13.31 17.74 13.54
C PRO A 464 14.68 17.09 13.28
N SER A 465 15.12 16.23 14.19
CA SER A 465 16.33 15.42 14.02
C SER A 465 16.24 14.48 12.81
N PRO A 466 17.37 14.16 12.13
CA PRO A 466 17.43 13.04 11.19
C PRO A 466 16.95 11.73 11.83
N PRO A 467 16.20 10.89 11.07
CA PRO A 467 15.60 9.68 11.60
C PRO A 467 16.63 8.57 11.87
N ALA A 468 16.20 7.52 12.56
CA ALA A 468 17.03 6.34 12.82
C ALA A 468 16.38 5.02 12.40
N PHE A 469 17.18 4.07 11.93
CA PHE A 469 16.80 2.70 11.61
C PHE A 469 17.29 1.77 12.72
N ILE A 470 16.39 1.03 13.37
CA ILE A 470 16.75 0.13 14.48
C ILE A 470 16.45 -1.31 14.08
N PHE A 471 17.49 -2.13 14.04
CA PHE A 471 17.40 -3.54 13.68
C PHE A 471 17.17 -4.39 14.94
N MET A 472 15.95 -4.93 15.05
CA MET A 472 15.46 -5.72 16.17
C MET A 472 15.43 -7.19 15.77
N ILE A 473 16.45 -7.95 16.15
CA ILE A 473 16.75 -9.27 15.57
C ILE A 473 16.44 -10.39 16.56
N GLU A 474 15.55 -11.33 16.22
CA GLU A 474 15.33 -12.51 17.05
C GLU A 474 16.60 -13.37 17.14
N ALA A 475 16.97 -13.75 18.36
CA ALA A 475 18.08 -14.62 18.73
C ALA A 475 17.57 -15.81 19.57
N SER A 476 16.54 -16.48 19.05
CA SER A 476 15.95 -17.73 19.56
C SER A 476 16.57 -18.95 18.89
N TYR A 477 16.33 -20.14 19.45
CA TYR A 477 16.68 -21.42 18.84
C TYR A 477 16.15 -21.56 17.40
N ASN A 478 14.95 -21.03 17.12
CA ASN A 478 14.34 -21.12 15.79
C ASN A 478 15.06 -20.21 14.78
N SER A 479 15.43 -18.98 15.17
CA SER A 479 16.16 -18.02 14.33
C SER A 479 17.58 -18.45 13.95
N VAL A 480 18.21 -19.26 14.80
CA VAL A 480 19.52 -19.88 14.53
C VAL A 480 19.33 -21.11 13.63
N LYS A 481 18.39 -22.00 13.99
CA LYS A 481 18.16 -23.27 13.28
C LYS A 481 17.71 -23.11 11.83
N ASN A 482 16.88 -22.12 11.51
CA ASN A 482 16.44 -21.87 10.14
C ASN A 482 17.43 -21.04 9.31
N GLY A 483 18.57 -20.65 9.89
CA GLY A 483 19.61 -19.86 9.22
C GLY A 483 19.29 -18.37 9.05
N MET A 484 18.17 -17.86 9.58
CA MET A 484 17.80 -16.45 9.45
C MET A 484 18.83 -15.53 10.11
N LEU A 485 19.20 -15.80 11.37
CA LEU A 485 20.16 -14.98 12.12
C LEU A 485 21.53 -14.86 11.42
N PRO A 486 22.23 -15.97 11.05
CA PRO A 486 23.52 -15.86 10.35
C PRO A 486 23.40 -15.25 8.94
N LEU A 487 22.30 -15.50 8.20
CA LEU A 487 22.11 -14.92 6.88
C LEU A 487 21.92 -13.40 6.96
N LEU A 488 21.07 -12.92 7.86
CA LEU A 488 20.85 -11.49 8.09
C LEU A 488 22.16 -10.81 8.51
N ALA A 489 22.84 -11.35 9.52
CA ALA A 489 24.07 -10.74 10.05
C ALA A 489 25.19 -10.66 9.00
N LYS A 490 25.32 -11.68 8.15
CA LYS A 490 26.25 -11.70 7.00
C LYS A 490 25.95 -10.57 6.00
N HIS A 491 24.70 -10.39 5.60
CA HIS A 491 24.33 -9.47 4.51
C HIS A 491 24.08 -8.03 4.96
N LEU A 492 23.57 -7.81 6.18
CA LEU A 492 23.25 -6.48 6.70
C LEU A 492 24.45 -5.53 6.63
N LYS A 493 25.68 -6.03 6.81
CA LYS A 493 26.94 -5.30 6.58
C LYS A 493 27.00 -4.52 5.27
N GLY A 494 26.47 -5.04 4.17
CA GLY A 494 26.44 -4.36 2.87
C GLY A 494 25.16 -3.57 2.60
N LEU A 495 24.06 -3.92 3.26
CA LEU A 495 22.79 -3.18 3.16
C LEU A 495 22.84 -1.83 3.90
N LEU A 496 23.73 -1.70 4.89
CA LEU A 496 24.00 -0.42 5.55
C LEU A 496 24.65 0.61 4.62
N ASP A 497 25.31 0.18 3.55
CA ASP A 497 25.87 1.07 2.53
C ASP A 497 24.81 1.55 1.50
N THR A 498 23.60 0.98 1.53
CA THR A 498 22.45 1.37 0.69
C THR A 498 21.38 2.18 1.43
N LEU A 499 21.71 2.72 2.61
CA LEU A 499 20.80 3.59 3.37
C LEU A 499 20.33 4.81 2.55
N PRO A 500 19.03 5.17 2.59
CA PRO A 500 18.49 6.34 1.88
C PRO A 500 19.20 7.64 2.27
N ARG A 501 19.48 8.48 1.27
CA ARG A 501 20.15 9.78 1.42
C ARG A 501 19.46 10.84 0.58
N GLU A 502 19.63 12.11 0.98
CA GLU A 502 19.06 13.24 0.27
C GLU A 502 19.74 13.44 -1.09
N ALA A 503 19.01 13.96 -2.08
CA ALA A 503 19.58 14.21 -3.41
C ALA A 503 20.77 15.19 -3.34
N GLY A 504 21.93 14.76 -3.83
CA GLY A 504 23.18 15.54 -3.80
C GLY A 504 24.03 15.35 -2.54
N GLN A 505 23.62 14.51 -1.58
CA GLN A 505 24.50 14.05 -0.49
C GLN A 505 25.25 12.78 -0.90
N GLU A 506 26.50 12.64 -0.45
CA GLU A 506 27.28 11.41 -0.63
C GLU A 506 26.89 10.35 0.43
N GLU A 507 26.68 10.80 1.67
CA GLU A 507 26.40 9.95 2.83
C GLU A 507 24.94 10.07 3.31
N SER A 508 24.47 9.08 4.07
CA SER A 508 23.15 9.11 4.70
C SER A 508 23.22 9.73 6.09
N SER A 509 22.28 10.64 6.40
CA SER A 509 22.10 11.20 7.74
C SER A 509 21.34 10.26 8.70
N ILE A 510 20.93 9.07 8.23
CA ILE A 510 20.17 8.10 9.02
C ILE A 510 21.10 7.41 10.02
N ARG A 511 20.76 7.50 11.31
CA ARG A 511 21.46 6.77 12.37
C ARG A 511 20.99 5.31 12.43
N VAL A 512 21.84 4.41 12.88
CA VAL A 512 21.52 2.98 13.06
C VAL A 512 21.70 2.53 14.50
N GLY A 513 20.86 1.60 14.94
CA GLY A 513 20.96 0.91 16.22
C GLY A 513 20.60 -0.57 16.11
N PHE A 514 21.09 -1.37 17.07
CA PHE A 514 20.99 -2.83 17.01
C PHE A 514 20.53 -3.39 18.36
N VAL A 515 19.54 -4.28 18.34
CA VAL A 515 19.08 -5.05 19.51
C VAL A 515 18.84 -6.48 19.06
N THR A 516 19.34 -7.48 19.81
CA THR A 516 18.86 -8.86 19.65
C THR A 516 17.90 -9.22 20.77
N PHE A 517 16.92 -10.10 20.52
CA PHE A 517 15.90 -10.44 21.51
C PHE A 517 15.51 -11.92 21.50
N ASN A 518 15.05 -12.40 22.65
CA ASN A 518 14.26 -13.62 22.78
C ASN A 518 13.14 -13.34 23.80
N LYS A 519 13.16 -13.97 24.99
CA LYS A 519 12.35 -13.55 26.14
C LYS A 519 12.95 -12.36 26.91
N VAL A 520 14.21 -11.99 26.64
CA VAL A 520 14.88 -10.77 27.11
C VAL A 520 15.48 -9.98 25.94
N LEU A 521 15.89 -8.73 26.17
CA LEU A 521 16.48 -7.85 25.18
C LEU A 521 17.99 -7.66 25.42
N HIS A 522 18.76 -7.52 24.34
CA HIS A 522 20.20 -7.31 24.36
C HIS A 522 20.52 -6.10 23.46
N PHE A 523 20.73 -4.94 24.07
CA PHE A 523 21.13 -3.72 23.37
C PHE A 523 22.64 -3.72 23.13
N TYR A 524 23.09 -3.07 22.05
CA TYR A 524 24.52 -2.96 21.76
C TYR A 524 25.01 -1.51 21.75
N ASN A 525 26.10 -1.26 22.48
CA ASN A 525 26.91 -0.06 22.31
C ASN A 525 27.83 -0.26 21.11
N VAL A 526 27.63 0.55 20.08
CA VAL A 526 28.40 0.54 18.81
C VAL A 526 29.12 1.87 18.57
N LYS A 527 29.35 2.67 19.63
CA LYS A 527 30.07 3.95 19.53
C LYS A 527 31.44 3.76 18.84
N GLY A 528 31.71 4.53 17.79
CA GLY A 528 32.91 4.40 16.96
C GLY A 528 34.27 4.58 17.67
N THR A 529 34.29 5.10 18.90
CA THR A 529 35.48 5.17 19.75
C THR A 529 35.81 3.86 20.49
N LEU A 530 34.99 2.82 20.35
CA LEU A 530 35.20 1.50 20.96
C LEU A 530 36.04 0.59 20.07
N ALA A 531 36.89 -0.25 20.68
CA ALA A 531 37.60 -1.30 19.96
C ALA A 531 36.73 -2.55 19.70
N GLN A 532 35.67 -2.75 20.50
CA GLN A 532 34.70 -3.86 20.42
C GLN A 532 33.33 -3.38 20.91
N PRO A 533 32.22 -3.91 20.37
CA PRO A 533 30.87 -3.58 20.84
C PRO A 533 30.63 -4.09 22.27
N GLN A 534 29.74 -3.41 23.01
CA GLN A 534 29.35 -3.84 24.37
C GLN A 534 27.88 -4.28 24.38
N MET A 535 27.56 -5.43 24.97
CA MET A 535 26.18 -5.89 25.13
C MET A 535 25.61 -5.47 26.49
N LEU A 536 24.41 -4.91 26.50
CA LEU A 536 23.65 -4.54 27.70
C LEU A 536 22.32 -5.30 27.70
N VAL A 537 22.14 -6.20 28.66
CA VAL A 537 20.96 -7.08 28.75
C VAL A 537 19.89 -6.45 29.62
N VAL A 538 18.67 -6.31 29.08
CA VAL A 538 17.47 -5.86 29.80
C VAL A 538 16.53 -7.04 29.95
N SER A 539 16.47 -7.57 31.18
CA SER A 539 15.63 -8.71 31.55
C SER A 539 14.28 -8.31 32.15
N ASP A 540 14.09 -7.05 32.55
CA ASP A 540 12.76 -6.54 32.87
C ASP A 540 12.04 -6.21 31.57
N VAL A 541 11.09 -7.07 31.21
CA VAL A 541 10.24 -6.94 30.02
C VAL A 541 8.84 -6.44 30.37
N ALA A 542 8.58 -6.09 31.64
CA ALA A 542 7.34 -5.47 32.07
C ALA A 542 7.45 -3.92 32.05
N ASP A 543 8.61 -3.38 32.44
CA ASP A 543 8.93 -1.95 32.37
C ASP A 543 10.22 -1.72 31.56
N VAL A 544 10.07 -1.68 30.23
CA VAL A 544 11.19 -1.63 29.29
C VAL A 544 11.79 -0.23 29.21
N PHE A 545 13.08 -0.11 29.52
CA PHE A 545 13.87 1.11 29.42
C PHE A 545 15.03 0.97 28.44
N LEU A 546 15.55 2.11 27.96
CA LEU A 546 16.78 2.20 27.17
C LEU A 546 17.99 2.22 28.11
N PRO A 547 18.91 1.23 28.07
CA PRO A 547 20.02 1.14 29.02
C PRO A 547 21.21 2.07 28.68
N LEU A 548 21.26 2.65 27.47
CA LEU A 548 22.26 3.63 27.05
C LEU A 548 21.70 4.57 25.97
N LEU A 549 22.03 5.87 26.05
CA LEU A 549 21.61 6.87 25.05
C LEU A 549 22.73 7.11 24.03
N ASP A 550 23.91 7.51 24.52
CA ASP A 550 25.14 7.64 23.72
C ASP A 550 25.66 6.25 23.30
N GLY A 551 26.03 6.11 22.04
CA GLY A 551 26.55 4.87 21.46
C GLY A 551 25.51 3.83 21.01
N PHE A 552 24.22 4.05 21.23
CA PHE A 552 23.17 3.17 20.69
C PHE A 552 22.75 3.55 19.25
N LEU A 553 22.50 4.84 18.99
CA LEU A 553 22.17 5.36 17.66
C LEU A 553 23.36 6.15 17.10
N VAL A 554 24.05 5.58 16.10
CA VAL A 554 25.29 6.10 15.50
C VAL A 554 25.16 6.23 13.99
N THR A 555 25.97 7.06 13.31
CA THR A 555 26.08 6.94 11.85
C THR A 555 26.86 5.67 11.48
N VAL A 556 26.60 5.10 10.30
CA VAL A 556 27.31 3.89 9.84
C VAL A 556 28.81 4.19 9.63
N GLN A 557 29.12 5.41 9.20
CA GLN A 557 30.45 5.88 8.83
C GLN A 557 31.36 6.02 10.05
N GLU A 558 30.88 6.67 11.12
CA GLU A 558 31.62 6.83 12.37
C GLU A 558 31.86 5.50 13.09
N ALA A 559 30.95 4.54 12.93
CA ALA A 559 30.92 3.29 13.71
C ALA A 559 31.27 2.02 12.91
N ARG A 560 31.62 2.14 11.62
CA ARG A 560 31.70 1.03 10.64
C ARG A 560 32.40 -0.22 11.19
N ALA A 561 33.61 -0.08 11.72
CA ALA A 561 34.39 -1.20 12.24
C ALA A 561 33.76 -1.90 13.47
N VAL A 562 33.07 -1.14 14.33
CA VAL A 562 32.39 -1.67 15.53
C VAL A 562 31.12 -2.41 15.13
N ILE A 563 30.37 -1.87 14.16
CA ILE A 563 29.19 -2.50 13.57
C ILE A 563 29.57 -3.78 12.83
N ASP A 564 30.62 -3.76 12.00
CA ASP A 564 31.13 -4.94 11.31
C ASP A 564 31.54 -6.05 12.29
N SER A 565 32.21 -5.68 13.39
CA SER A 565 32.58 -6.65 14.43
C SER A 565 31.38 -7.19 15.20
N LEU A 566 30.36 -6.36 15.46
CA LEU A 566 29.11 -6.80 16.08
C LEU A 566 28.36 -7.82 15.20
N LEU A 567 28.23 -7.54 13.90
CA LEU A 567 27.53 -8.41 12.96
C LEU A 567 28.28 -9.73 12.69
N GLU A 568 29.59 -9.77 12.90
CA GLU A 568 30.35 -11.04 12.94
C GLU A 568 30.08 -11.84 14.22
N GLN A 569 30.02 -11.16 15.38
CA GLN A 569 29.88 -11.81 16.68
C GLN A 569 28.47 -12.30 16.99
N ILE A 570 27.40 -11.61 16.55
CA ILE A 570 26.01 -11.97 16.90
C ILE A 570 25.68 -13.46 16.60
N PRO A 571 25.95 -14.03 15.41
CA PRO A 571 25.69 -15.44 15.15
C PRO A 571 26.48 -16.41 16.04
N GLN A 572 27.62 -15.97 16.57
CA GLN A 572 28.53 -16.75 17.43
C GLN A 572 28.10 -16.65 18.91
N MET A 573 27.59 -15.49 19.34
CA MET A 573 27.03 -15.26 20.69
C MET A 573 25.82 -16.14 20.98
N PHE A 574 25.04 -16.50 19.96
CA PHE A 574 23.77 -17.22 20.11
C PHE A 574 23.75 -18.62 19.48
N SER A 575 24.88 -19.15 18.98
CA SER A 575 24.95 -20.46 18.28
C SER A 575 24.30 -21.62 19.05
N ASP A 576 24.53 -21.65 20.36
CA ASP A 576 24.10 -22.72 21.27
C ASP A 576 22.84 -22.35 22.08
N THR A 577 22.11 -21.30 21.64
CA THR A 577 20.89 -20.84 22.32
C THR A 577 19.82 -21.93 22.37
N ARG A 578 19.17 -22.04 23.53
CA ARG A 578 18.07 -22.98 23.78
C ARG A 578 16.74 -22.28 24.07
N GLU A 579 16.72 -20.95 23.94
CA GLU A 579 15.53 -20.14 24.16
C GLU A 579 14.57 -20.27 22.98
N THR A 580 13.41 -20.89 23.23
CA THR A 580 12.34 -21.09 22.24
C THR A 580 11.18 -20.10 22.37
N GLU A 581 11.09 -19.40 23.50
CA GLU A 581 10.08 -18.36 23.74
C GLU A 581 10.62 -16.98 23.39
N ILE A 582 9.73 -16.14 22.87
CA ILE A 582 10.04 -14.75 22.52
C ILE A 582 8.98 -13.79 23.07
N CYS A 583 9.37 -12.53 23.22
CA CYS A 583 8.47 -11.39 23.39
C CYS A 583 8.49 -10.51 22.13
N LEU A 584 7.43 -9.72 21.89
CA LEU A 584 7.34 -8.77 20.77
C LEU A 584 6.94 -7.36 21.22
N GLY A 585 5.95 -7.24 22.11
CA GLY A 585 5.57 -5.96 22.70
C GLY A 585 6.75 -5.19 23.31
N PRO A 586 7.55 -5.81 24.20
CA PRO A 586 8.77 -5.22 24.75
C PRO A 586 9.80 -4.77 23.70
N VAL A 587 9.89 -5.51 22.58
CA VAL A 587 10.84 -5.25 21.49
C VAL A 587 10.46 -3.96 20.76
N VAL A 588 9.19 -3.83 20.39
CA VAL A 588 8.69 -2.60 19.76
C VAL A 588 8.72 -1.42 20.74
N GLN A 589 8.42 -1.64 22.02
CA GLN A 589 8.50 -0.62 23.07
C GLN A 589 9.95 -0.12 23.26
N ALA A 590 10.95 -1.01 23.30
CA ALA A 590 12.36 -0.62 23.34
C ALA A 590 12.79 0.28 22.17
N GLY A 591 12.39 -0.08 20.95
CA GLY A 591 12.65 0.73 19.77
C GLY A 591 11.96 2.11 19.83
N LEU A 592 10.73 2.16 20.35
CA LEU A 592 10.00 3.41 20.55
C LEU A 592 10.65 4.30 21.60
N GLU A 593 11.03 3.78 22.77
CA GLU A 593 11.72 4.56 23.81
C GLU A 593 13.11 5.03 23.36
N ALA A 594 13.81 4.28 22.52
CA ALA A 594 15.05 4.73 21.90
C ALA A 594 14.86 5.95 20.99
N LEU A 595 13.81 5.95 20.15
CA LEU A 595 13.48 7.07 19.26
C LEU A 595 13.01 8.31 20.03
N LYS A 596 12.22 8.11 21.11
CA LYS A 596 11.84 9.17 22.06
C LYS A 596 13.07 9.79 22.74
N ALA A 597 13.96 8.97 23.30
CA ALA A 597 15.16 9.43 24.00
C ALA A 597 16.17 10.16 23.09
N ALA A 598 16.16 9.85 21.78
CA ALA A 598 17.01 10.48 20.77
C ALA A 598 16.32 11.65 20.01
N ASP A 599 15.15 12.10 20.48
CA ASP A 599 14.25 13.11 19.91
C ASP A 599 14.18 13.06 18.37
N CYS A 600 13.83 11.89 17.84
CA CYS A 600 13.77 11.65 16.40
C CYS A 600 12.64 10.70 16.00
N ALA A 601 12.27 10.77 14.73
CA ALA A 601 11.45 9.76 14.06
C ALA A 601 12.32 8.56 13.65
N GLY A 602 11.72 7.44 13.20
CA GLY A 602 12.52 6.29 12.78
C GLY A 602 11.73 5.07 12.31
N LYS A 603 12.47 4.02 11.94
CA LYS A 603 11.93 2.74 11.47
C LYS A 603 12.52 1.58 12.28
N LEU A 604 11.67 0.72 12.83
CA LEU A 604 12.07 -0.55 13.42
C LEU A 604 11.98 -1.64 12.35
N PHE A 605 13.06 -2.39 12.17
CA PHE A 605 13.12 -3.59 11.34
C PHE A 605 13.11 -4.80 12.27
N VAL A 606 11.95 -5.45 12.43
CA VAL A 606 11.78 -6.57 13.37
C VAL A 606 11.85 -7.89 12.62
N PHE A 607 12.80 -8.75 12.97
CA PHE A 607 12.98 -10.07 12.37
C PHE A 607 12.53 -11.14 13.37
N GLN A 608 11.48 -11.90 13.05
CA GLN A 608 10.76 -12.77 14.00
C GLN A 608 10.35 -14.11 13.36
N THR A 609 10.52 -15.21 14.08
CA THR A 609 10.13 -16.56 13.61
C THR A 609 8.83 -17.09 14.22
N SER A 610 8.56 -16.74 15.49
CA SER A 610 7.64 -17.52 16.34
C SER A 610 6.50 -16.69 16.93
N LEU A 611 5.48 -17.35 17.49
CA LEU A 611 4.42 -16.71 18.26
C LEU A 611 4.98 -16.14 19.59
N PRO A 612 4.72 -14.88 19.98
CA PRO A 612 5.23 -14.31 21.22
C PRO A 612 4.50 -14.89 22.44
N LEU A 613 5.11 -15.91 23.04
CA LEU A 613 4.58 -16.72 24.14
C LEU A 613 5.14 -16.37 25.53
N ALA A 614 6.26 -15.65 25.61
CA ALA A 614 6.88 -15.30 26.89
C ALA A 614 5.94 -14.42 27.76
N GLU A 615 6.04 -14.52 29.09
CA GLU A 615 5.24 -13.72 30.02
C GLU A 615 5.67 -12.24 30.00
N ALA A 616 5.10 -11.47 29.07
CA ALA A 616 5.38 -10.06 28.86
C ALA A 616 4.14 -9.31 28.30
N PRO A 617 4.12 -7.96 28.32
CA PRO A 617 3.10 -7.17 27.63
C PRO A 617 2.95 -7.58 26.16
N GLY A 618 1.71 -7.75 25.70
CA GLY A 618 1.43 -8.22 24.35
C GLY A 618 1.63 -9.73 24.12
N LYS A 619 1.85 -10.55 25.16
CA LYS A 619 1.80 -12.02 25.06
C LYS A 619 0.53 -12.50 24.34
N LEU A 620 0.69 -13.47 23.44
CA LEU A 620 -0.38 -14.10 22.69
C LEU A 620 -0.60 -15.56 23.13
N LYS A 621 -1.75 -16.12 22.72
CA LYS A 621 -2.05 -17.55 22.84
C LYS A 621 -2.25 -18.13 21.44
N ASN A 622 -1.99 -19.42 21.26
CA ASN A 622 -2.47 -20.09 20.06
C ASN A 622 -4.00 -20.19 20.14
N ARG A 623 -4.68 -19.57 19.18
CA ARG A 623 -6.14 -19.43 19.11
C ARG A 623 -6.72 -19.93 17.78
N ASP A 624 -5.90 -20.54 16.93
CA ASP A 624 -6.33 -20.93 15.59
C ASP A 624 -7.35 -22.09 15.67
N ASP A 625 -8.60 -21.78 15.37
CA ASP A 625 -9.68 -22.76 15.25
C ASP A 625 -10.28 -22.69 13.86
N ARG A 626 -9.78 -23.55 12.97
CA ARG A 626 -10.24 -23.70 11.58
C ARG A 626 -11.73 -24.06 11.47
N LYS A 627 -12.42 -24.45 12.57
CA LYS A 627 -13.88 -24.66 12.61
C LYS A 627 -14.68 -23.34 12.60
N LEU A 628 -14.04 -22.20 12.89
CA LEU A 628 -14.68 -20.89 12.85
C LEU A 628 -14.70 -20.29 11.43
N LEU A 629 -13.84 -20.78 10.52
CA LEU A 629 -13.80 -20.36 9.12
C LEU A 629 -15.12 -20.72 8.42
N GLY A 630 -15.65 -19.78 7.64
CA GLY A 630 -16.97 -19.87 6.99
C GLY A 630 -18.16 -19.54 7.90
N THR A 631 -17.95 -19.20 9.17
CA THR A 631 -19.02 -18.97 10.17
C THR A 631 -19.16 -17.51 10.61
N ASP A 632 -20.27 -17.18 11.27
CA ASP A 632 -20.50 -15.85 11.87
C ASP A 632 -19.44 -15.43 12.91
N LYS A 633 -18.66 -16.39 13.43
CA LYS A 633 -17.57 -16.18 14.39
C LYS A 633 -16.20 -16.01 13.73
N GLU A 634 -16.06 -16.27 12.42
CA GLU A 634 -14.80 -16.17 11.69
C GLU A 634 -14.02 -14.88 11.96
N LYS A 635 -14.74 -13.75 12.07
CA LYS A 635 -14.19 -12.44 12.40
C LYS A 635 -13.37 -12.39 13.69
N THR A 636 -13.57 -13.28 14.66
CA THR A 636 -12.75 -13.34 15.89
C THR A 636 -11.36 -13.93 15.66
N LEU A 637 -11.09 -14.53 14.49
CA LEU A 637 -9.74 -14.90 14.05
C LEU A 637 -8.99 -13.68 13.48
N PHE A 638 -9.71 -12.73 12.87
CA PHE A 638 -9.15 -11.56 12.18
C PHE A 638 -9.18 -10.25 12.99
N GLN A 639 -9.85 -10.24 14.15
CA GLN A 639 -9.70 -9.22 15.18
C GLN A 639 -8.46 -9.53 16.05
N PRO A 640 -7.70 -8.55 16.57
CA PRO A 640 -6.56 -8.81 17.44
C PRO A 640 -6.96 -9.42 18.79
N GLN A 641 -6.12 -10.29 19.37
CA GLN A 641 -6.36 -10.90 20.69
C GLN A 641 -6.36 -9.87 21.84
N THR A 642 -5.60 -8.79 21.70
CA THR A 642 -5.42 -7.78 22.74
C THR A 642 -5.38 -6.37 22.13
N GLY A 643 -5.87 -5.38 22.87
CA GLY A 643 -5.74 -3.96 22.48
C GLY A 643 -4.32 -3.38 22.66
N PHE A 644 -3.35 -4.20 23.10
CA PHE A 644 -1.98 -3.77 23.37
C PHE A 644 -1.28 -3.25 22.11
N TYR A 645 -1.22 -4.06 21.05
CA TYR A 645 -0.59 -3.68 19.78
C TYR A 645 -1.27 -2.48 19.10
N GLN A 646 -2.59 -2.32 19.30
CA GLN A 646 -3.34 -1.15 18.85
C GLN A 646 -3.06 0.12 19.67
N THR A 647 -2.52 0.00 20.88
CA THR A 647 -2.14 1.13 21.73
C THR A 647 -0.69 1.52 21.41
N LEU A 648 0.20 0.54 21.44
CA LEU A 648 1.61 0.69 21.07
C LEU A 648 1.79 1.25 19.64
N GLY A 649 0.97 0.83 18.67
CA GLY A 649 0.97 1.39 17.32
C GLY A 649 0.61 2.88 17.25
N LYS A 650 -0.25 3.39 18.14
CA LYS A 650 -0.59 4.83 18.22
C LYS A 650 0.55 5.62 18.85
N GLU A 651 1.16 5.08 19.90
CA GLU A 651 2.33 5.69 20.55
C GLU A 651 3.53 5.75 19.58
N CYS A 652 3.69 4.71 18.74
CA CYS A 652 4.66 4.73 17.65
C CYS A 652 4.37 5.85 16.65
N VAL A 653 3.13 5.97 16.14
CA VAL A 653 2.76 7.07 15.23
C VAL A 653 2.97 8.45 15.87
N ALA A 654 2.64 8.63 17.15
CA ALA A 654 2.83 9.89 17.86
C ALA A 654 4.31 10.34 17.91
N GLN A 655 5.26 9.39 17.99
CA GLN A 655 6.70 9.69 17.90
C GLN A 655 7.19 9.91 16.45
N GLY A 656 6.52 9.32 15.45
CA GLY A 656 7.08 9.17 14.10
C GLY A 656 7.86 7.85 13.95
N CYS A 657 7.52 6.83 14.74
CA CYS A 657 8.09 5.49 14.67
C CYS A 657 7.26 4.60 13.73
N CYS A 658 7.93 4.06 12.70
CA CYS A 658 7.40 3.05 11.79
C CYS A 658 7.87 1.65 12.22
N VAL A 659 7.05 0.61 12.04
CA VAL A 659 7.41 -0.77 12.45
C VAL A 659 7.13 -1.74 11.30
N ASP A 660 8.20 -2.28 10.71
CA ASP A 660 8.15 -3.32 9.69
C ASP A 660 8.54 -4.66 10.31
N ILE A 661 7.79 -5.72 9.99
CA ILE A 661 8.05 -7.06 10.53
C ILE A 661 8.34 -8.05 9.38
N PHE A 662 9.47 -8.72 9.48
CA PHE A 662 9.91 -9.83 8.65
C PHE A 662 9.63 -11.14 9.40
N LEU A 663 8.58 -11.86 8.98
CA LEU A 663 8.13 -13.10 9.60
C LEU A 663 8.69 -14.34 8.89
N PHE A 664 9.26 -15.26 9.66
CA PHE A 664 9.80 -16.55 9.19
C PHE A 664 9.08 -17.75 9.84
N PRO A 665 7.74 -17.87 9.71
CA PRO A 665 6.95 -18.83 10.47
C PRO A 665 7.08 -20.26 9.94
N ASN A 666 7.20 -21.21 10.85
CA ASN A 666 7.01 -22.64 10.60
C ASN A 666 5.70 -23.20 11.21
N GLN A 667 4.96 -22.37 11.96
CA GLN A 667 3.68 -22.65 12.61
C GLN A 667 2.86 -21.35 12.71
N TYR A 668 1.67 -21.40 13.33
CA TYR A 668 0.81 -20.23 13.57
C TYR A 668 1.50 -19.17 14.45
N VAL A 669 1.46 -17.91 14.01
CA VAL A 669 2.06 -16.74 14.68
C VAL A 669 1.08 -15.58 14.93
N ASP A 670 -0.20 -15.75 14.60
CA ASP A 670 -1.27 -14.77 14.78
C ASP A 670 -1.00 -13.39 14.13
N VAL A 671 -0.79 -13.42 12.82
CA VAL A 671 -0.59 -12.25 11.96
C VAL A 671 -1.70 -11.21 12.17
N ALA A 672 -2.94 -11.64 12.42
CA ALA A 672 -4.08 -10.77 12.68
C ALA A 672 -3.94 -9.90 13.95
N THR A 673 -3.10 -10.30 14.92
CA THR A 673 -2.77 -9.45 16.08
C THR A 673 -1.47 -8.68 15.89
N ILE A 674 -0.39 -9.34 15.48
CA ILE A 674 0.94 -8.70 15.44
C ILE A 674 1.07 -7.66 14.32
N SER A 675 0.32 -7.80 13.22
CA SER A 675 0.36 -6.84 12.11
C SER A 675 -0.37 -5.51 12.37
N GLU A 676 -1.11 -5.37 13.48
CA GLU A 676 -1.77 -4.11 13.84
C GLU A 676 -0.76 -2.96 14.04
N VAL A 677 0.46 -3.25 14.53
CA VAL A 677 1.49 -2.21 14.68
C VAL A 677 2.00 -1.72 13.32
N CYS A 678 2.26 -2.64 12.38
CA CYS A 678 2.65 -2.31 11.01
C CYS A 678 1.55 -1.51 10.31
N LYS A 679 0.32 -2.02 10.40
CA LYS A 679 -0.87 -1.40 9.81
C LYS A 679 -1.10 0.02 10.32
N LEU A 680 -1.00 0.27 11.64
CA LEU A 680 -1.20 1.60 12.21
C LEU A 680 -0.03 2.55 11.91
N THR A 681 1.21 2.07 11.93
CA THR A 681 2.40 2.92 11.76
C THR A 681 2.77 3.23 10.31
N GLY A 682 2.06 2.66 9.33
CA GLY A 682 2.42 2.76 7.91
C GLY A 682 3.58 1.84 7.52
N GLY A 683 3.84 0.80 8.30
CA GLY A 683 4.88 -0.20 8.05
C GLY A 683 4.45 -1.34 7.12
N GLN A 684 5.42 -2.15 6.72
CA GLN A 684 5.24 -3.35 5.89
C GLN A 684 5.25 -4.64 6.71
N LEU A 685 4.57 -5.67 6.18
CA LEU A 685 4.67 -7.04 6.64
C LEU A 685 5.29 -7.93 5.54
N TYR A 686 6.37 -8.64 5.86
CA TYR A 686 6.98 -9.65 4.99
C TYR A 686 6.79 -11.04 5.62
N LYS A 687 6.56 -12.07 4.80
CA LYS A 687 6.24 -13.43 5.28
C LYS A 687 6.91 -14.51 4.43
N TYR A 688 7.64 -15.39 5.11
CA TYR A 688 8.41 -16.50 4.54
C TYR A 688 8.02 -17.81 5.25
N ASN A 689 6.89 -18.40 4.84
CA ASN A 689 6.42 -19.68 5.38
C ASN A 689 7.48 -20.78 5.16
N PHE A 690 7.80 -21.52 6.22
CA PHE A 690 8.77 -22.63 6.21
C PHE A 690 10.16 -22.23 5.68
N PHE A 691 10.62 -21.02 6.01
CA PHE A 691 11.87 -20.43 5.54
C PHE A 691 13.10 -21.37 5.62
N THR A 692 13.78 -21.52 4.48
CA THR A 692 15.02 -22.28 4.29
C THR A 692 16.11 -21.45 3.62
N THR A 693 17.36 -21.83 3.89
CA THR A 693 18.58 -21.27 3.30
C THR A 693 19.47 -22.36 2.69
N GLU A 694 20.36 -22.00 1.77
CA GLU A 694 21.37 -22.90 1.18
C GLU A 694 22.19 -23.67 2.24
N GLN A 695 22.49 -23.04 3.37
CA GLN A 695 23.25 -23.66 4.46
C GLN A 695 22.43 -24.73 5.20
N THR A 696 21.14 -24.48 5.41
CA THR A 696 20.24 -25.45 6.06
C THR A 696 19.92 -26.65 5.17
N THR A 697 19.79 -26.44 3.85
CA THR A 697 19.37 -27.49 2.90
C THR A 697 20.52 -28.43 2.51
N GLN A 698 21.78 -28.00 2.65
CA GLN A 698 22.95 -28.89 2.54
C GLN A 698 23.02 -29.98 3.62
N HIS A 699 22.34 -29.79 4.77
CA HIS A 699 22.34 -30.74 5.88
C HIS A 699 21.07 -31.59 6.00
N HIS A 700 19.96 -31.17 5.37
CA HIS A 700 18.70 -31.91 5.36
C HIS A 700 18.14 -31.99 3.94
N ASN A 701 18.22 -33.20 3.36
CA ASN A 701 17.64 -33.64 2.08
C ASN A 701 17.73 -32.63 0.90
N PRO A 702 18.68 -32.80 -0.04
CA PRO A 702 18.84 -31.90 -1.19
C PRO A 702 17.60 -31.69 -2.07
N MET A 703 16.59 -32.56 -1.94
CA MET A 703 15.32 -32.49 -2.69
C MET A 703 14.31 -31.47 -2.13
N GLU A 704 14.65 -30.70 -1.10
CA GLU A 704 13.82 -29.59 -0.54
C GLU A 704 14.57 -28.24 -0.58
N ALA A 705 15.54 -28.11 -1.51
CA ALA A 705 16.53 -27.03 -1.54
C ALA A 705 16.03 -25.67 -2.08
N VAL A 706 14.88 -25.19 -1.63
CA VAL A 706 14.36 -23.86 -2.01
C VAL A 706 15.11 -22.75 -1.29
N ASN A 707 15.64 -21.76 -2.03
CA ASN A 707 16.36 -20.62 -1.45
C ASN A 707 15.43 -19.42 -1.16
N ASP A 708 14.62 -19.49 -0.10
CA ASP A 708 13.89 -18.31 0.41
C ASP A 708 14.85 -17.25 0.99
N GLY A 709 16.10 -17.61 1.28
CA GLY A 709 17.17 -16.69 1.69
C GLY A 709 17.46 -15.60 0.66
N GLU A 710 17.52 -15.92 -0.63
CA GLU A 710 17.65 -14.89 -1.69
C GLU A 710 16.49 -13.91 -1.62
N ARG A 711 15.25 -14.43 -1.60
CA ARG A 711 14.02 -13.64 -1.56
C ARG A 711 13.98 -12.69 -0.36
N PHE A 712 14.33 -13.18 0.83
CA PHE A 712 14.39 -12.36 2.04
C PHE A 712 15.42 -11.22 1.91
N ILE A 713 16.64 -11.51 1.44
CA ILE A 713 17.67 -10.48 1.28
C ILE A 713 17.28 -9.45 0.21
N GLN A 714 16.62 -9.85 -0.87
CA GLN A 714 16.14 -8.93 -1.91
C GLN A 714 14.98 -8.06 -1.42
N ASP A 715 13.98 -8.64 -0.73
CA ASP A 715 12.91 -7.88 -0.06
C ASP A 715 13.49 -6.87 0.94
N LEU A 716 14.45 -7.28 1.79
CA LEU A 716 15.11 -6.41 2.77
C LEU A 716 15.97 -5.32 2.12
N THR A 717 16.65 -5.63 1.01
CA THR A 717 17.41 -4.63 0.23
C THR A 717 16.47 -3.55 -0.30
N GLN A 718 15.35 -3.95 -0.89
CA GLN A 718 14.31 -3.03 -1.38
C GLN A 718 13.60 -2.30 -0.23
N ASP A 719 13.51 -2.88 0.96
CA ASP A 719 12.90 -2.26 2.14
C ASP A 719 13.79 -1.23 2.86
N ILE A 720 15.12 -1.41 2.80
CA ILE A 720 16.10 -0.46 3.31
C ILE A 720 16.28 0.71 2.34
N GLN A 721 16.53 0.45 1.05
CA GLN A 721 16.98 1.48 0.09
C GLN A 721 15.87 2.38 -0.48
N ARG A 722 14.60 2.03 -0.30
CA ARG A 722 13.46 2.72 -0.94
C ARG A 722 13.33 4.19 -0.51
N PRO A 723 12.85 5.09 -1.38
CA PRO A 723 12.43 6.43 -0.99
C PRO A 723 11.38 6.37 0.13
N ILE A 724 11.68 7.03 1.24
CA ILE A 724 10.88 6.98 2.48
C ILE A 724 10.90 8.32 3.20
N VAL A 725 9.79 8.65 3.86
CA VAL A 725 9.61 9.86 4.66
C VAL A 725 9.00 9.53 6.03
N PHE A 726 9.26 10.37 7.02
CA PHE A 726 8.96 10.10 8.43
C PHE A 726 8.01 11.13 9.06
N ASP A 727 7.35 10.74 10.16
CA ASP A 727 6.42 11.59 10.91
C ASP A 727 5.38 12.26 9.98
N ALA A 728 4.68 11.43 9.21
CA ALA A 728 3.93 11.84 8.04
C ALA A 728 2.45 12.06 8.36
N ILE A 729 1.92 13.22 7.98
CA ILE A 729 0.51 13.59 8.13
C ILE A 729 -0.05 14.00 6.77
N MET A 730 -0.90 13.15 6.19
CA MET A 730 -1.60 13.40 4.93
C MET A 730 -2.98 14.02 5.17
N ARG A 731 -3.26 15.12 4.46
CA ARG A 731 -4.55 15.81 4.44
C ARG A 731 -5.11 15.87 3.02
N VAL A 732 -6.34 15.41 2.83
CA VAL A 732 -7.11 15.68 1.61
C VAL A 732 -8.07 16.85 1.83
N ARG A 733 -8.07 17.79 0.89
CA ARG A 733 -9.00 18.93 0.80
C ARG A 733 -9.76 18.87 -0.51
N THR A 734 -10.98 19.38 -0.52
CA THR A 734 -11.90 19.36 -1.66
C THR A 734 -12.53 20.73 -1.88
N SER A 735 -13.10 20.97 -3.06
CA SER A 735 -13.94 22.13 -3.30
C SER A 735 -15.33 22.00 -2.67
N THR A 736 -16.00 23.14 -2.46
CA THR A 736 -17.39 23.20 -1.99
C THR A 736 -18.31 22.25 -2.77
N GLY A 737 -19.16 21.54 -2.04
CA GLY A 737 -20.12 20.56 -2.57
C GLY A 737 -19.80 19.10 -2.25
N PHE A 738 -18.53 18.76 -1.96
CA PHE A 738 -18.15 17.40 -1.55
C PHE A 738 -16.96 17.39 -0.57
N ARG A 739 -16.79 16.28 0.17
CA ARG A 739 -15.66 16.06 1.09
C ARG A 739 -15.22 14.60 1.15
N PRO A 740 -13.96 14.33 1.54
CA PRO A 740 -13.58 13.00 2.00
C PRO A 740 -14.37 12.65 3.27
N VAL A 741 -14.77 11.39 3.40
CA VAL A 741 -15.59 10.89 4.53
C VAL A 741 -15.11 9.55 5.07
N ASP A 742 -14.30 8.82 4.33
CA ASP A 742 -13.70 7.57 4.78
C ASP A 742 -12.36 7.35 4.07
N PHE A 743 -11.46 6.62 4.71
CA PHE A 743 -10.10 6.35 4.23
C PHE A 743 -9.80 4.85 4.35
N LEU A 744 -9.02 4.32 3.42
CA LEU A 744 -8.78 2.88 3.25
C LEU A 744 -7.29 2.61 2.97
N GLY A 745 -6.62 1.94 3.90
CA GLY A 745 -5.19 1.62 3.82
C GLY A 745 -4.57 1.24 5.17
N ASN A 746 -3.24 1.20 5.20
CA ASN A 746 -2.43 0.97 6.40
C ASN A 746 -1.90 2.32 6.92
N PHE A 747 -2.60 2.88 7.92
CA PHE A 747 -2.27 4.12 8.62
C PHE A 747 -3.03 4.20 9.96
N TYR A 748 -2.76 5.23 10.75
CA TYR A 748 -3.59 5.66 11.87
C TYR A 748 -4.37 6.95 11.53
N MET A 749 -5.43 7.23 12.29
CA MET A 749 -6.11 8.52 12.31
C MET A 749 -6.58 8.81 13.73
N SER A 750 -6.13 9.92 14.33
CA SER A 750 -6.65 10.42 15.61
C SER A 750 -8.03 11.05 15.49
N ASN A 751 -8.35 11.55 14.29
CA ASN A 751 -9.57 12.26 13.96
C ASN A 751 -10.11 11.80 12.58
N THR A 752 -11.26 12.30 12.13
CA THR A 752 -11.92 11.79 10.91
C THR A 752 -11.35 12.37 9.60
N THR A 753 -10.14 12.94 9.62
CA THR A 753 -9.79 13.99 8.63
C THR A 753 -8.29 14.19 8.35
N ASP A 754 -7.40 13.75 9.24
CA ASP A 754 -5.95 13.64 9.01
C ASP A 754 -5.54 12.16 9.04
N VAL A 755 -4.64 11.77 8.14
CA VAL A 755 -4.08 10.42 8.05
C VAL A 755 -2.64 10.47 8.54
N GLU A 756 -2.33 9.72 9.59
CA GLU A 756 -1.09 9.80 10.36
C GLU A 756 -0.30 8.49 10.21
N LEU A 757 1.01 8.58 9.93
CA LEU A 757 1.90 7.44 9.77
C LEU A 757 3.26 7.72 10.40
N GLY A 758 3.88 6.70 11.00
CA GLY A 758 5.27 6.78 11.46
C GLY A 758 6.24 7.00 10.29
N ALA A 759 5.99 6.31 9.18
CA ALA A 759 6.62 6.58 7.89
C ALA A 759 5.68 6.30 6.71
N MET A 760 6.00 6.88 5.55
CA MET A 760 5.39 6.58 4.26
C MET A 760 6.51 6.35 3.23
N ASP A 761 6.37 5.33 2.38
CA ASP A 761 7.34 5.01 1.32
C ASP A 761 6.74 5.22 -0.07
N CYS A 762 7.56 4.99 -1.10
CA CYS A 762 7.15 5.12 -2.49
C CYS A 762 6.03 4.17 -2.94
N ASP A 763 5.79 3.05 -2.25
CA ASP A 763 4.82 2.03 -2.66
C ASP A 763 3.40 2.25 -2.13
N LYS A 764 3.30 2.77 -0.90
CA LYS A 764 2.04 2.81 -0.13
C LYS A 764 1.01 3.74 -0.76
N ALA A 765 -0.17 3.19 -1.03
CA ALA A 765 -1.32 3.94 -1.56
C ALA A 765 -2.52 3.94 -0.60
N VAL A 766 -3.02 5.14 -0.30
CA VAL A 766 -4.24 5.37 0.48
C VAL A 766 -5.40 5.61 -0.45
N ALA A 767 -6.49 4.87 -0.26
CA ALA A 767 -7.76 5.11 -0.91
C ALA A 767 -8.65 6.02 -0.06
N VAL A 768 -9.42 6.90 -0.71
CA VAL A 768 -10.25 7.93 -0.07
C VAL A 768 -11.63 7.93 -0.72
N ASP A 769 -12.67 7.76 0.09
CA ASP A 769 -14.07 7.80 -0.34
C ASP A 769 -14.68 9.16 -0.04
N PHE A 770 -15.49 9.68 -0.98
CA PHE A 770 -16.12 10.99 -0.89
C PHE A 770 -17.65 10.90 -0.81
N LYS A 771 -18.28 11.92 -0.23
CA LYS A 771 -19.72 12.17 -0.29
C LYS A 771 -20.00 13.64 -0.61
N HIS A 772 -21.17 13.88 -1.18
CA HIS A 772 -21.72 15.22 -1.31
C HIS A 772 -22.03 15.83 0.07
N ASP A 773 -21.71 17.12 0.21
CA ASP A 773 -22.27 18.01 1.22
C ASP A 773 -23.29 18.99 0.60
N ASP A 774 -23.17 19.30 -0.68
CA ASP A 774 -24.08 20.16 -1.44
C ASP A 774 -24.05 19.77 -2.95
N LYS A 775 -24.70 20.54 -3.81
CA LYS A 775 -24.58 20.44 -5.26
C LYS A 775 -23.21 20.91 -5.75
N LEU A 776 -22.74 20.32 -6.85
CA LEU A 776 -21.55 20.74 -7.58
C LEU A 776 -21.95 21.50 -8.85
N SER A 777 -21.05 22.36 -9.36
CA SER A 777 -21.23 23.11 -10.61
C SER A 777 -20.45 22.46 -11.74
N GLU A 778 -21.08 22.28 -12.91
CA GLU A 778 -20.40 21.80 -14.13
C GLU A 778 -19.37 22.82 -14.66
N GLU A 779 -19.68 24.12 -14.52
CA GLU A 779 -18.79 25.20 -14.92
C GLU A 779 -17.51 25.21 -14.06
N LEU A 780 -17.64 25.12 -12.73
CA LEU A 780 -16.50 25.15 -11.82
C LEU A 780 -15.78 23.80 -11.73
N GLY A 781 -16.49 22.69 -11.89
CA GLY A 781 -15.97 21.34 -11.66
C GLY A 781 -15.74 21.04 -10.18
N ALA A 782 -14.92 20.03 -9.91
CA ALA A 782 -14.54 19.60 -8.57
C ALA A 782 -13.01 19.61 -8.42
N TYR A 783 -12.49 20.23 -7.36
CA TYR A 783 -11.06 20.31 -7.09
C TYR A 783 -10.70 19.47 -5.87
N ILE A 784 -9.55 18.80 -5.93
CA ILE A 784 -8.95 18.00 -4.86
C ILE A 784 -7.50 18.46 -4.66
N GLN A 785 -7.09 18.62 -3.41
CA GLN A 785 -5.70 18.85 -3.03
C GLN A 785 -5.31 17.85 -1.95
N CYS A 786 -4.38 16.96 -2.27
CA CYS A 786 -3.66 16.18 -1.27
C CYS A 786 -2.44 16.99 -0.82
N ALA A 787 -2.18 17.03 0.48
CA ALA A 787 -0.94 17.57 1.03
C ALA A 787 -0.42 16.65 2.13
N VAL A 788 0.84 16.22 2.01
CA VAL A 788 1.54 15.44 3.04
C VAL A 788 2.58 16.32 3.71
N LEU A 789 2.44 16.53 5.01
CA LEU A 789 3.49 17.10 5.87
C LEU A 789 4.37 15.95 6.36
N TYR A 790 5.69 16.05 6.24
CA TYR A 790 6.62 15.00 6.64
C TYR A 790 8.02 15.54 6.98
N THR A 791 8.85 14.67 7.56
CA THR A 791 10.28 14.85 7.78
C THR A 791 11.06 13.97 6.79
N SER A 792 11.98 14.57 6.05
CA SER A 792 12.87 13.89 5.10
C SER A 792 13.99 13.10 5.82
N VAL A 793 14.69 12.24 5.08
CA VAL A 793 15.83 11.46 5.59
C VAL A 793 17.02 12.32 6.07
N SER A 794 17.07 13.58 5.66
CA SER A 794 18.04 14.60 6.12
C SER A 794 17.58 15.41 7.34
N GLY A 795 16.39 15.17 7.88
CA GLY A 795 15.83 15.97 8.99
C GLY A 795 15.16 17.28 8.56
N GLN A 796 14.95 17.54 7.27
CA GLN A 796 14.19 18.72 6.84
C GLN A 796 12.67 18.43 6.86
N ARG A 797 11.88 19.31 7.49
CA ARG A 797 10.41 19.29 7.41
C ARG A 797 9.94 19.85 6.06
N ARG A 798 9.07 19.11 5.36
CA ARG A 798 8.57 19.46 4.02
C ARG A 798 7.07 19.17 3.88
N LEU A 799 6.47 19.81 2.88
CA LEU A 799 5.08 19.67 2.49
C LEU A 799 4.98 19.28 1.01
N ARG A 800 4.74 18.01 0.70
CA ARG A 800 4.44 17.58 -0.68
C ARG A 800 2.97 17.86 -0.97
N VAL A 801 2.69 18.55 -2.08
CA VAL A 801 1.34 18.93 -2.49
C VAL A 801 1.04 18.37 -3.88
N HIS A 802 -0.13 17.77 -4.03
CA HIS A 802 -0.66 17.29 -5.31
C HIS A 802 -2.08 17.83 -5.50
N ASN A 803 -2.36 18.36 -6.69
CA ASN A 803 -3.61 19.03 -7.05
C ASN A 803 -4.26 18.33 -8.25
N LEU A 804 -5.55 18.02 -8.15
CA LEU A 804 -6.33 17.39 -9.21
C LEU A 804 -7.66 18.12 -9.40
N SER A 805 -8.04 18.36 -10.65
CA SER A 805 -9.31 18.96 -11.04
C SER A 805 -10.10 17.99 -11.93
N LEU A 806 -11.34 17.75 -11.55
CA LEU A 806 -12.28 16.83 -12.18
C LEU A 806 -13.47 17.63 -12.72
N ASN A 807 -14.14 17.12 -13.76
CA ASN A 807 -15.37 17.73 -14.26
C ASN A 807 -16.55 17.33 -13.36
N CYS A 808 -17.66 18.05 -13.50
CA CYS A 808 -18.95 17.63 -12.96
C CYS A 808 -19.97 17.47 -14.11
N CYS A 809 -20.94 16.59 -13.92
CA CYS A 809 -21.94 16.25 -14.94
C CYS A 809 -23.35 16.04 -14.35
N SER A 810 -24.38 16.34 -15.14
CA SER A 810 -25.79 16.11 -14.80
C SER A 810 -26.41 14.92 -15.53
N THR A 811 -25.67 14.23 -16.41
CA THR A 811 -26.13 13.04 -17.14
C THR A 811 -25.36 11.79 -16.71
N MET A 812 -26.09 10.68 -16.55
CA MET A 812 -25.48 9.37 -16.23
C MET A 812 -24.53 8.90 -17.35
N ALA A 813 -24.83 9.23 -18.61
CA ALA A 813 -24.02 8.80 -19.74
C ALA A 813 -22.60 9.37 -19.67
N ASP A 814 -22.43 10.61 -19.20
CA ASP A 814 -21.12 11.27 -19.13
C ASP A 814 -20.31 10.86 -17.89
N LEU A 815 -20.99 10.36 -16.85
CA LEU A 815 -20.36 9.64 -15.73
C LEU A 815 -19.79 8.29 -16.21
N TYR A 816 -20.61 7.42 -16.79
CA TYR A 816 -20.19 6.06 -17.17
C TYR A 816 -19.12 6.00 -18.28
N LYS A 817 -19.00 7.05 -19.13
CA LYS A 817 -17.91 7.22 -20.10
C LYS A 817 -16.55 7.57 -19.47
N SER A 818 -16.53 7.95 -18.20
CA SER A 818 -15.40 8.65 -17.57
C SER A 818 -14.93 7.95 -16.30
N CYS A 819 -15.18 6.64 -16.19
CA CYS A 819 -14.84 5.82 -15.03
C CYS A 819 -13.61 4.95 -15.28
N GLU A 820 -12.75 4.82 -14.26
CA GLU A 820 -11.54 4.02 -14.32
C GLU A 820 -11.74 2.69 -13.58
N MET A 821 -11.72 1.58 -14.32
CA MET A 821 -12.09 0.27 -13.79
C MET A 821 -11.11 -0.26 -12.74
N ASP A 822 -9.81 -0.10 -12.98
CA ASP A 822 -8.77 -0.59 -12.06
C ASP A 822 -8.84 0.14 -10.71
N ALA A 823 -9.17 1.45 -10.74
CA ALA A 823 -9.45 2.23 -9.54
C ALA A 823 -10.67 1.69 -8.78
N ILE A 824 -11.78 1.42 -9.47
CA ILE A 824 -12.99 0.84 -8.86
C ILE A 824 -12.68 -0.51 -8.20
N MET A 825 -11.92 -1.39 -8.86
CA MET A 825 -11.51 -2.68 -8.29
C MET A 825 -10.66 -2.50 -7.02
N ASN A 826 -9.69 -1.58 -7.02
CA ASN A 826 -8.87 -1.28 -5.84
C ASN A 826 -9.75 -0.88 -4.65
N ILE A 827 -10.68 0.06 -4.84
CA ILE A 827 -11.61 0.54 -3.81
C ILE A 827 -12.50 -0.60 -3.28
N LEU A 828 -13.18 -1.33 -4.16
CA LEU A 828 -14.08 -2.42 -3.77
C LEU A 828 -13.34 -3.52 -2.97
N SER A 829 -12.10 -3.84 -3.35
CA SER A 829 -11.28 -4.82 -2.62
C SER A 829 -10.91 -4.35 -1.21
N LYS A 830 -10.51 -3.09 -1.03
CA LYS A 830 -10.17 -2.51 0.29
C LYS A 830 -11.41 -2.36 1.18
N GLN A 831 -12.56 -2.01 0.61
CA GLN A 831 -13.85 -1.99 1.32
C GLN A 831 -14.26 -3.40 1.79
N ALA A 832 -14.05 -4.42 0.95
CA ALA A 832 -14.31 -5.82 1.30
C ALA A 832 -13.37 -6.33 2.41
N VAL A 833 -12.07 -6.07 2.33
CA VAL A 833 -11.08 -6.42 3.37
C VAL A 833 -11.45 -5.80 4.71
N ARG A 834 -11.76 -4.49 4.74
CA ARG A 834 -12.23 -3.79 5.95
C ARG A 834 -13.52 -4.37 6.54
N SER A 835 -14.33 -5.04 5.72
CA SER A 835 -15.57 -5.68 6.15
C SER A 835 -15.35 -7.03 6.86
N VAL A 836 -14.24 -7.74 6.63
CA VAL A 836 -13.98 -9.09 7.17
C VAL A 836 -13.99 -9.14 8.70
N VAL A 837 -13.58 -8.07 9.39
CA VAL A 837 -13.56 -8.03 10.87
C VAL A 837 -14.94 -7.76 11.50
N ASN A 838 -15.99 -7.53 10.70
CA ASN A 838 -17.34 -7.18 11.17
C ASN A 838 -18.44 -8.10 10.57
N SER A 839 -18.34 -8.37 9.27
CA SER A 839 -19.30 -9.07 8.43
C SER A 839 -18.85 -10.51 8.11
N THR A 840 -19.79 -11.37 7.71
CA THR A 840 -19.49 -12.74 7.27
C THR A 840 -18.99 -12.75 5.82
N PRO A 841 -18.17 -13.72 5.38
CA PRO A 841 -17.76 -13.80 3.97
C PRO A 841 -18.96 -13.94 3.03
N LYS A 842 -20.02 -14.64 3.46
CA LYS A 842 -21.28 -14.72 2.70
C LYS A 842 -21.84 -13.32 2.41
N ALA A 843 -22.01 -12.49 3.43
CA ALA A 843 -22.55 -11.14 3.30
C ALA A 843 -21.64 -10.23 2.45
N ILE A 844 -20.31 -10.34 2.58
CA ILE A 844 -19.34 -9.56 1.79
C ILE A 844 -19.44 -9.92 0.31
N ARG A 845 -19.55 -11.22 -0.03
CA ARG A 845 -19.75 -11.66 -1.42
C ARG A 845 -21.09 -11.16 -1.98
N GLU A 846 -22.17 -11.29 -1.21
CA GLU A 846 -23.51 -10.84 -1.61
C GLU A 846 -23.55 -9.31 -1.83
N GLN A 847 -22.86 -8.52 -1.00
CA GLN A 847 -22.70 -7.08 -1.18
C GLN A 847 -21.95 -6.74 -2.48
N LEU A 848 -20.81 -7.37 -2.75
CA LEU A 848 -20.02 -7.13 -3.97
C LEU A 848 -20.80 -7.51 -5.25
N MET A 849 -21.48 -8.67 -5.23
CA MET A 849 -22.35 -9.11 -6.33
C MET A 849 -23.51 -8.13 -6.56
N ALA A 850 -24.20 -7.72 -5.49
CA ALA A 850 -25.30 -6.77 -5.57
C ALA A 850 -24.85 -5.39 -6.07
N GLN A 851 -23.69 -4.89 -5.65
CA GLN A 851 -23.16 -3.61 -6.13
C GLN A 851 -22.81 -3.67 -7.62
N CYS A 852 -22.15 -4.75 -8.07
CA CYS A 852 -21.89 -5.00 -9.50
C CYS A 852 -23.19 -5.03 -10.32
N ALA A 853 -24.22 -5.75 -9.85
CA ALA A 853 -25.51 -5.84 -10.54
C ALA A 853 -26.23 -4.47 -10.59
N ASN A 854 -26.23 -3.70 -9.49
CA ASN A 854 -26.88 -2.37 -9.44
C ASN A 854 -26.21 -1.33 -10.34
N ILE A 855 -24.87 -1.31 -10.41
CA ILE A 855 -24.12 -0.43 -11.33
C ILE A 855 -24.55 -0.70 -12.79
N LEU A 856 -24.56 -1.98 -13.19
CA LEU A 856 -24.83 -2.38 -14.58
C LEU A 856 -26.33 -2.29 -14.93
N ALA A 857 -27.23 -2.59 -14.00
CA ALA A 857 -28.66 -2.36 -14.17
C ALA A 857 -28.99 -0.86 -14.31
N THR A 858 -28.32 0.00 -13.54
CA THR A 858 -28.48 1.46 -13.66
C THR A 858 -28.02 1.97 -15.02
N TYR A 859 -26.87 1.52 -15.53
CA TYR A 859 -26.45 1.85 -16.89
C TYR A 859 -27.47 1.37 -17.94
N ARG A 860 -27.93 0.12 -17.85
CA ARG A 860 -28.94 -0.42 -18.77
C ARG A 860 -30.28 0.33 -18.72
N LYS A 861 -30.68 0.85 -17.56
CA LYS A 861 -31.93 1.59 -17.38
C LYS A 861 -31.87 3.03 -17.90
N ASN A 862 -30.73 3.71 -17.75
CA ASN A 862 -30.64 5.17 -17.94
C ASN A 862 -29.76 5.62 -19.12
N CYS A 863 -28.92 4.75 -19.69
CA CYS A 863 -27.93 5.13 -20.70
C CYS A 863 -27.96 4.26 -21.97
N ALA A 864 -28.26 2.97 -21.85
CA ALA A 864 -28.24 2.05 -22.98
C ALA A 864 -29.44 2.23 -23.91
N SER A 865 -29.21 2.18 -25.22
CA SER A 865 -30.28 2.19 -26.23
C SER A 865 -31.26 1.01 -26.06
N PRO A 866 -32.56 1.20 -26.41
CA PRO A 866 -33.55 0.12 -26.39
C PRO A 866 -33.06 -1.13 -27.16
N SER A 867 -33.00 -2.24 -26.43
CA SER A 867 -32.33 -3.48 -26.83
C SER A 867 -32.97 -4.65 -26.09
N SER A 868 -32.92 -5.86 -26.66
CA SER A 868 -33.70 -6.99 -26.13
C SER A 868 -33.29 -7.39 -24.72
N ALA A 869 -34.25 -7.82 -23.89
CA ALA A 869 -33.99 -8.26 -22.51
C ALA A 869 -33.08 -9.51 -22.43
N GLY A 870 -32.91 -10.25 -23.53
CA GLY A 870 -31.96 -11.35 -23.66
C GLY A 870 -30.50 -10.92 -23.85
N GLN A 871 -30.25 -9.67 -24.27
CA GLN A 871 -28.89 -9.14 -24.41
C GLN A 871 -28.40 -8.56 -23.08
N LEU A 872 -27.17 -8.91 -22.67
CA LEU A 872 -26.42 -8.15 -21.69
C LEU A 872 -25.76 -6.96 -22.41
N ILE A 873 -25.89 -5.76 -21.84
CA ILE A 873 -25.30 -4.53 -22.37
C ILE A 873 -24.53 -3.87 -21.22
N LEU A 874 -23.26 -3.57 -21.46
CA LEU A 874 -22.31 -3.01 -20.49
C LEU A 874 -21.83 -1.64 -20.99
N PRO A 875 -21.43 -0.69 -20.12
CA PRO A 875 -20.71 0.49 -20.55
C PRO A 875 -19.28 0.09 -20.93
N GLU A 876 -18.72 0.73 -21.95
CA GLU A 876 -17.40 0.38 -22.49
C GLU A 876 -16.31 0.42 -21.41
N CYS A 877 -16.27 1.51 -20.63
CA CYS A 877 -15.35 1.71 -19.50
C CYS A 877 -15.56 0.75 -18.32
N MET A 878 -16.64 -0.06 -18.31
CA MET A 878 -16.85 -1.09 -17.28
C MET A 878 -17.18 -2.48 -17.83
N LYS A 879 -16.86 -2.78 -19.09
CA LYS A 879 -17.12 -4.11 -19.70
C LYS A 879 -16.44 -5.27 -18.96
N LEU A 880 -15.39 -4.98 -18.16
CA LEU A 880 -14.66 -5.93 -17.32
C LEU A 880 -15.14 -6.00 -15.86
N LEU A 881 -16.07 -5.14 -15.41
CA LEU A 881 -16.51 -5.12 -13.99
C LEU A 881 -16.97 -6.50 -13.46
N PRO A 882 -17.75 -7.32 -14.19
CA PRO A 882 -18.11 -8.65 -13.73
C PRO A 882 -16.91 -9.58 -13.56
N LEU A 883 -15.87 -9.45 -14.39
CA LEU A 883 -14.66 -10.27 -14.28
C LEU A 883 -13.85 -9.89 -13.04
N TYR A 884 -13.55 -8.60 -12.87
CA TYR A 884 -12.76 -8.14 -11.73
C TYR A 884 -13.49 -8.33 -10.39
N VAL A 885 -14.82 -8.19 -10.35
CA VAL A 885 -15.60 -8.58 -9.16
C VAL A 885 -15.49 -10.10 -8.91
N ASN A 886 -15.56 -10.95 -9.94
CA ASN A 886 -15.34 -12.40 -9.78
C ASN A 886 -13.91 -12.74 -9.31
N CYS A 887 -12.88 -12.01 -9.77
CA CYS A 887 -11.50 -12.14 -9.28
C CYS A 887 -11.39 -11.78 -7.79
N VAL A 888 -11.95 -10.64 -7.38
CA VAL A 888 -11.99 -10.23 -5.97
C VAL A 888 -12.73 -11.28 -5.12
N LEU A 889 -13.83 -11.83 -5.60
CA LEU A 889 -14.61 -12.89 -4.93
C LEU A 889 -13.87 -14.24 -4.80
N LYS A 890 -12.86 -14.50 -5.63
CA LYS A 890 -12.00 -15.70 -5.58
C LYS A 890 -10.75 -15.53 -4.72
N SER A 891 -10.40 -14.29 -4.35
CA SER A 891 -9.14 -13.98 -3.67
C SER A 891 -9.05 -14.63 -2.29
N ASP A 892 -7.90 -15.26 -2.02
CA ASP A 892 -7.53 -15.82 -0.72
C ASP A 892 -7.62 -14.81 0.45
N ALA A 893 -7.59 -13.50 0.18
CA ALA A 893 -7.80 -12.49 1.21
C ALA A 893 -9.26 -12.46 1.75
N LEU A 894 -10.23 -12.84 0.90
CA LEU A 894 -11.67 -12.72 1.16
C LEU A 894 -12.40 -14.07 1.25
N GLN A 895 -11.80 -15.15 0.74
CA GLN A 895 -12.41 -16.47 0.74
C GLN A 895 -12.48 -17.08 2.16
N GLY A 896 -13.70 -17.30 2.66
CA GLY A 896 -13.99 -17.97 3.94
C GLY A 896 -13.76 -19.49 3.96
N GLY A 897 -12.82 -20.00 3.17
CA GLY A 897 -12.50 -21.43 3.08
C GLY A 897 -11.54 -21.89 4.18
N ALA A 898 -11.54 -23.18 4.50
CA ALA A 898 -10.61 -23.77 5.48
C ALA A 898 -9.20 -24.04 4.90
N GLU A 899 -9.02 -23.82 3.60
CA GLU A 899 -7.87 -24.24 2.78
C GLU A 899 -6.65 -23.34 2.98
N THR A 900 -6.88 -22.03 3.05
CA THR A 900 -5.86 -21.00 3.24
C THR A 900 -5.74 -20.69 4.73
N SER A 901 -4.51 -20.58 5.26
CA SER A 901 -4.32 -20.39 6.70
C SER A 901 -4.78 -19.00 7.17
N THR A 902 -5.22 -18.92 8.43
CA THR A 902 -5.58 -17.66 9.10
C THR A 902 -4.48 -16.60 8.95
N ASP A 903 -3.21 -17.01 9.06
CA ASP A 903 -2.06 -16.10 8.96
C ASP A 903 -1.72 -15.70 7.52
N ASP A 904 -1.92 -16.56 6.52
CA ASP A 904 -1.75 -16.21 5.11
C ASP A 904 -2.82 -15.21 4.68
N ARG A 905 -4.07 -15.47 5.05
CA ARG A 905 -5.19 -14.56 4.73
C ARG A 905 -5.07 -13.21 5.45
N ALA A 906 -4.65 -13.19 6.72
CA ALA A 906 -4.38 -11.94 7.43
C ALA A 906 -3.23 -11.14 6.80
N TRP A 907 -2.18 -11.82 6.32
CA TRP A 907 -1.08 -11.18 5.56
C TRP A 907 -1.56 -10.63 4.22
N LEU A 908 -2.33 -11.39 3.43
CA LEU A 908 -2.89 -10.92 2.16
C LEU A 908 -3.84 -9.72 2.33
N MET A 909 -4.65 -9.70 3.39
CA MET A 909 -5.47 -8.54 3.76
C MET A 909 -4.61 -7.31 4.10
N HIS A 910 -3.52 -7.48 4.85
CA HIS A 910 -2.57 -6.41 5.15
C HIS A 910 -1.92 -5.85 3.87
N LEU A 911 -1.52 -6.72 2.93
CA LEU A 911 -0.97 -6.30 1.64
C LEU A 911 -1.99 -5.49 0.83
N LEU A 912 -3.19 -6.03 0.63
CA LEU A 912 -4.25 -5.41 -0.19
C LEU A 912 -4.60 -4.00 0.26
N ASN A 913 -4.61 -3.72 1.57
CA ASN A 913 -4.84 -2.37 2.09
C ASN A 913 -3.80 -1.36 1.58
N SER A 914 -2.52 -1.75 1.51
CA SER A 914 -1.43 -0.87 1.07
C SER A 914 -1.31 -0.73 -0.45
N MET A 915 -1.83 -1.69 -1.24
CA MET A 915 -1.63 -1.74 -2.69
C MET A 915 -2.16 -0.51 -3.44
N ASP A 916 -1.35 -0.04 -4.38
CA ASP A 916 -1.78 0.87 -5.43
C ASP A 916 -2.59 0.15 -6.52
N ILE A 917 -3.06 0.91 -7.51
CA ILE A 917 -3.89 0.38 -8.59
C ILE A 917 -3.11 -0.66 -9.41
N SER A 918 -1.85 -0.38 -9.79
CA SER A 918 -1.01 -1.29 -10.59
C SER A 918 -0.77 -2.63 -9.91
N SER A 919 -0.47 -2.62 -8.60
CA SER A 919 -0.27 -3.81 -7.79
C SER A 919 -1.56 -4.61 -7.64
N SER A 920 -2.68 -3.94 -7.34
CA SER A 920 -3.98 -4.61 -7.23
C SER A 920 -4.48 -5.18 -8.58
N GLY A 921 -4.17 -4.50 -9.69
CA GLY A 921 -4.41 -4.96 -11.05
C GLY A 921 -3.80 -6.34 -11.29
N ALA A 922 -2.48 -6.45 -11.06
CA ALA A 922 -1.75 -7.70 -11.21
C ALA A 922 -2.16 -8.78 -10.20
N PHE A 923 -2.50 -8.38 -8.97
CA PHE A 923 -2.90 -9.32 -7.91
C PHE A 923 -4.22 -10.02 -8.22
N PHE A 924 -5.23 -9.29 -8.72
CA PHE A 924 -6.55 -9.85 -9.05
C PHE A 924 -6.64 -10.41 -10.47
N TYR A 925 -5.86 -9.88 -11.43
CA TYR A 925 -5.72 -10.47 -12.76
C TYR A 925 -4.23 -10.64 -13.12
N PRO A 926 -3.65 -11.82 -12.85
CA PRO A 926 -2.25 -12.11 -13.12
C PRO A 926 -1.85 -11.89 -14.58
N ARG A 927 -0.56 -11.65 -14.85
CA ARG A 927 -0.01 -11.73 -16.21
C ARG A 927 0.41 -13.17 -16.50
N LEU A 928 -0.26 -13.83 -17.44
CA LEU A 928 0.15 -15.13 -18.00
C LEU A 928 0.87 -14.92 -19.34
N LEU A 929 2.16 -15.27 -19.41
CA LEU A 929 3.08 -14.91 -20.48
C LEU A 929 3.63 -16.16 -21.19
N PRO A 930 3.47 -16.35 -22.51
CA PRO A 930 4.02 -17.50 -23.22
C PRO A 930 5.54 -17.36 -23.45
N LEU A 931 6.33 -18.29 -22.90
CA LEU A 931 7.80 -18.31 -23.03
C LEU A 931 8.33 -19.18 -24.18
N HIS A 932 7.52 -20.14 -24.64
CA HIS A 932 7.92 -21.14 -25.63
C HIS A 932 8.16 -20.58 -27.05
N ASN A 933 7.71 -19.36 -27.33
CA ASN A 933 7.90 -18.68 -28.62
C ASN A 933 8.82 -17.44 -28.53
N LEU A 934 9.67 -17.34 -27.48
CA LEU A 934 10.60 -16.23 -27.33
C LEU A 934 11.67 -16.24 -28.43
N SER A 935 11.85 -15.12 -29.12
CA SER A 935 13.03 -14.85 -29.94
C SER A 935 14.18 -14.42 -29.00
N PRO A 936 15.37 -15.04 -29.09
CA PRO A 936 16.51 -14.63 -28.27
C PRO A 936 17.06 -13.24 -28.60
N ASP A 937 16.81 -12.74 -29.82
CA ASP A 937 17.34 -11.49 -30.37
C ASP A 937 16.54 -10.24 -29.98
N LYS A 938 15.48 -10.40 -29.17
CA LYS A 938 14.58 -9.32 -28.76
C LYS A 938 14.47 -9.20 -27.25
N ASP A 939 14.39 -7.97 -26.75
CA ASP A 939 14.15 -7.69 -25.33
C ASP A 939 12.69 -7.37 -24.94
N ASP A 940 11.72 -7.58 -25.86
CA ASP A 940 10.29 -7.36 -25.59
C ASP A 940 9.70 -8.36 -24.58
N VAL A 941 8.89 -7.85 -23.63
CA VAL A 941 8.05 -8.69 -22.77
C VAL A 941 6.94 -9.27 -23.67
N PRO A 942 6.79 -10.60 -23.76
CA PRO A 942 5.80 -11.20 -24.66
C PRO A 942 4.37 -10.79 -24.27
N MET A 943 3.49 -10.67 -25.26
CA MET A 943 2.08 -10.34 -25.05
C MET A 943 1.43 -11.35 -24.09
N ALA A 944 0.74 -10.84 -23.08
CA ALA A 944 0.02 -11.67 -22.13
C ALA A 944 -1.20 -12.35 -22.77
N ILE A 945 -1.52 -13.55 -22.32
CA ILE A 945 -2.73 -14.29 -22.69
C ILE A 945 -3.72 -14.32 -21.53
N ARG A 946 -4.99 -14.64 -21.82
CA ARG A 946 -6.04 -14.71 -20.80
C ARG A 946 -5.74 -15.81 -19.77
N CYS A 947 -6.01 -15.52 -18.49
CA CYS A 947 -5.77 -16.42 -17.37
C CYS A 947 -6.83 -17.53 -17.29
N SER A 948 -6.74 -18.48 -18.23
CA SER A 948 -7.56 -19.69 -18.34
C SER A 948 -6.74 -20.84 -18.93
N ILE A 949 -6.96 -22.05 -18.43
CA ILE A 949 -6.32 -23.29 -18.90
C ILE A 949 -6.66 -23.59 -20.38
N GLU A 950 -7.82 -23.13 -20.87
CA GLU A 950 -8.23 -23.27 -22.28
C GLU A 950 -7.33 -22.45 -23.24
N ARG A 951 -6.43 -21.59 -22.73
CA ARG A 951 -5.43 -20.82 -23.50
C ARG A 951 -4.03 -21.43 -23.48
N MET A 952 -3.82 -22.46 -22.67
CA MET A 952 -2.53 -23.14 -22.52
C MET A 952 -2.44 -24.37 -23.44
N LYS A 953 -1.24 -24.92 -23.59
CA LYS A 953 -0.96 -26.06 -24.48
C LYS A 953 0.04 -26.99 -23.82
N ASP A 954 -0.16 -28.30 -23.98
CA ASP A 954 0.75 -29.34 -23.48
C ASP A 954 2.18 -29.23 -24.04
N ASN A 955 2.41 -28.52 -25.15
CA ASN A 955 3.73 -28.24 -25.73
C ASN A 955 4.25 -26.82 -25.44
N GLY A 956 3.61 -26.07 -24.55
CA GLY A 956 3.98 -24.71 -24.19
C GLY A 956 4.66 -24.58 -22.82
N VAL A 957 5.46 -23.53 -22.69
CA VAL A 957 5.96 -23.00 -21.41
C VAL A 957 5.35 -21.62 -21.19
N TYR A 958 4.95 -21.34 -19.95
CA TYR A 958 4.28 -20.09 -19.57
C TYR A 958 4.79 -19.58 -18.21
N LEU A 959 4.95 -18.25 -18.09
CA LEU A 959 5.23 -17.59 -16.82
C LEU A 959 3.94 -16.91 -16.32
N LEU A 960 3.54 -17.15 -15.06
CA LEU A 960 2.46 -16.42 -14.41
C LEU A 960 3.01 -15.60 -13.25
N GLU A 961 2.61 -14.34 -13.13
CA GLU A 961 2.93 -13.49 -11.96
C GLU A 961 1.76 -12.60 -11.55
N ASN A 962 1.65 -12.35 -10.24
CA ASN A 962 0.60 -11.52 -9.65
C ASN A 962 1.15 -10.44 -8.68
N GLY A 963 2.43 -10.08 -8.79
CA GLY A 963 3.13 -9.19 -7.87
C GLY A 963 3.50 -9.79 -6.50
N VAL A 964 3.11 -11.03 -6.19
CA VAL A 964 3.39 -11.71 -4.90
C VAL A 964 4.08 -13.06 -5.12
N SER A 965 3.55 -13.85 -6.06
CA SER A 965 4.07 -15.15 -6.47
C SER A 965 4.40 -15.16 -7.96
N MET A 966 5.40 -15.94 -8.36
CA MET A 966 5.73 -16.21 -9.76
C MET A 966 5.80 -17.71 -10.01
N PHE A 967 5.24 -18.15 -11.13
CA PHE A 967 5.21 -19.55 -11.55
C PHE A 967 5.76 -19.70 -12.96
N MET A 968 6.56 -20.74 -13.23
CA MET A 968 6.88 -21.19 -14.58
C MET A 968 6.23 -22.56 -14.80
N TRP A 969 5.14 -22.59 -15.56
CA TRP A 969 4.44 -23.83 -15.93
C TRP A 969 5.05 -24.42 -17.21
N ILE A 970 5.27 -25.73 -17.21
CA ILE A 970 5.95 -26.49 -18.26
C ILE A 970 5.05 -27.66 -18.69
N GLY A 971 4.59 -27.64 -19.94
CA GLY A 971 3.80 -28.71 -20.53
C GLY A 971 4.61 -30.00 -20.75
N MET A 972 3.94 -31.16 -20.75
CA MET A 972 4.62 -32.46 -20.90
C MET A 972 5.30 -32.68 -22.26
N ASN A 973 4.85 -31.98 -23.29
CA ASN A 973 5.25 -32.15 -24.70
C ASN A 973 6.07 -30.95 -25.23
N VAL A 974 6.70 -30.16 -24.34
CA VAL A 974 7.60 -29.06 -24.72
C VAL A 974 8.83 -29.61 -25.45
N ASP A 975 9.34 -28.83 -26.42
CA ASP A 975 10.50 -29.22 -27.23
C ASP A 975 11.75 -29.50 -26.37
N ALA A 976 12.41 -30.62 -26.62
CA ALA A 976 13.63 -31.02 -25.93
C ALA A 976 14.78 -30.03 -26.14
N GLU A 977 14.86 -29.34 -27.29
CA GLU A 977 15.87 -28.30 -27.54
C GLU A 977 15.64 -27.07 -26.62
N TRP A 978 14.38 -26.70 -26.38
CA TRP A 978 14.02 -25.64 -25.44
C TRP A 978 14.35 -26.05 -24.00
N ILE A 979 13.97 -27.28 -23.59
CA ILE A 979 14.28 -27.80 -22.25
C ILE A 979 15.80 -27.86 -22.02
N GLN A 980 16.58 -28.35 -22.98
CA GLN A 980 18.03 -28.40 -22.89
C GLN A 980 18.65 -26.99 -22.83
N SER A 981 18.13 -26.04 -23.60
CA SER A 981 18.64 -24.67 -23.64
C SER A 981 18.36 -23.87 -22.36
N VAL A 982 17.25 -24.13 -21.65
CA VAL A 982 16.87 -23.37 -20.44
C VAL A 982 17.22 -24.11 -19.14
N PHE A 983 17.06 -25.44 -19.10
CA PHE A 983 17.24 -26.28 -17.91
C PHE A 983 18.43 -27.26 -18.00
N GLY A 984 19.13 -27.36 -19.13
CA GLY A 984 20.32 -28.21 -19.28
C GLY A 984 20.04 -29.73 -19.32
N VAL A 985 18.78 -30.15 -19.16
CA VAL A 985 18.35 -31.56 -19.10
C VAL A 985 17.67 -31.98 -20.41
N GLN A 986 17.50 -33.29 -20.62
CA GLN A 986 17.03 -33.85 -21.89
C GLN A 986 15.49 -34.01 -21.97
N SER A 987 14.76 -33.81 -20.86
CA SER A 987 13.31 -33.98 -20.82
C SER A 987 12.66 -33.30 -19.62
N VAL A 988 11.36 -33.00 -19.71
CA VAL A 988 10.56 -32.37 -18.65
C VAL A 988 10.61 -33.15 -17.32
N ALA A 989 10.70 -34.49 -17.39
CA ALA A 989 10.79 -35.36 -16.22
C ALA A 989 12.11 -35.22 -15.43
N GLN A 990 13.17 -34.68 -16.05
CA GLN A 990 14.49 -34.47 -15.43
C GLN A 990 14.64 -33.07 -14.83
N ILE A 991 13.65 -32.17 -15.00
CA ILE A 991 13.71 -30.81 -14.45
C ILE A 991 13.59 -30.88 -12.93
N ASP A 992 14.58 -30.31 -12.25
CA ASP A 992 14.53 -30.01 -10.82
C ASP A 992 13.52 -28.87 -10.59
N ILE A 993 12.38 -29.20 -9.99
CA ILE A 993 11.32 -28.24 -9.66
C ILE A 993 11.49 -27.64 -8.27
N ASP A 994 12.26 -28.30 -7.40
CA ASP A 994 12.38 -28.01 -5.98
C ASP A 994 13.44 -26.93 -5.70
N SER A 995 14.44 -26.80 -6.58
CA SER A 995 15.43 -25.70 -6.54
C SER A 995 14.82 -24.30 -6.72
N GLY A 996 13.70 -24.16 -7.45
CA GLY A 996 13.06 -22.88 -7.76
C GLY A 996 13.91 -21.88 -8.57
N THR A 997 15.05 -22.28 -9.12
CA THR A 997 16.03 -21.39 -9.77
C THR A 997 16.22 -21.70 -11.26
N LEU A 998 16.77 -20.74 -12.02
CA LEU A 998 17.05 -20.89 -13.44
C LEU A 998 18.56 -20.97 -13.67
N LEU A 999 19.01 -22.02 -14.36
CA LEU A 999 20.43 -22.25 -14.61
C LEU A 999 21.02 -21.15 -15.50
N SER A 1000 22.19 -20.63 -15.13
CA SER A 1000 22.96 -19.69 -15.94
C SER A 1000 23.78 -20.44 -17.01
N LEU A 1001 23.08 -20.92 -18.04
CA LEU A 1001 23.68 -21.63 -19.17
C LEU A 1001 24.22 -20.64 -20.21
N ASP A 1002 25.29 -21.03 -20.89
CA ASP A 1002 25.96 -20.25 -21.94
C ASP A 1002 25.22 -20.40 -23.29
N ASN A 1003 24.01 -19.85 -23.36
CA ASN A 1003 23.25 -19.69 -24.59
C ASN A 1003 22.27 -18.49 -24.52
N PRO A 1004 21.87 -17.91 -25.66
CA PRO A 1004 20.97 -16.76 -25.70
C PRO A 1004 19.59 -16.99 -25.07
N LEU A 1005 19.02 -18.19 -25.15
CA LEU A 1005 17.66 -18.45 -24.65
C LEU A 1005 17.61 -18.53 -23.12
N SER A 1006 18.58 -19.19 -22.47
CA SER A 1006 18.74 -19.13 -21.00
C SER A 1006 18.91 -17.70 -20.52
N ALA A 1007 19.76 -16.92 -21.19
CA ALA A 1007 19.96 -15.51 -20.86
C ALA A 1007 18.65 -14.71 -21.01
N ARG A 1008 17.93 -14.88 -22.12
CA ARG A 1008 16.65 -14.17 -22.36
C ARG A 1008 15.58 -14.50 -21.33
N VAL A 1009 15.40 -15.77 -20.98
CA VAL A 1009 14.40 -16.19 -19.96
C VAL A 1009 14.76 -15.65 -18.57
N ARG A 1010 16.03 -15.69 -18.17
CA ARG A 1010 16.50 -15.11 -16.89
C ARG A 1010 16.34 -13.59 -16.85
N ASN A 1011 16.71 -12.90 -17.93
CA ASN A 1011 16.55 -11.45 -18.05
C ASN A 1011 15.08 -11.04 -17.96
N LEU A 1012 14.17 -11.77 -18.62
CA LEU A 1012 12.73 -11.50 -18.56
C LEU A 1012 12.16 -11.69 -17.14
N VAL A 1013 12.56 -12.74 -16.42
CA VAL A 1013 12.16 -12.96 -15.01
C VAL A 1013 12.65 -11.80 -14.13
N GLN A 1014 13.88 -11.33 -14.31
CA GLN A 1014 14.43 -10.22 -13.53
C GLN A 1014 13.80 -8.87 -13.89
N GLN A 1015 13.53 -8.63 -15.19
CA GLN A 1015 12.80 -7.46 -15.68
C GLN A 1015 11.40 -7.38 -15.06
N ILE A 1016 10.70 -8.52 -14.95
CA ILE A 1016 9.38 -8.61 -14.32
C ILE A 1016 9.46 -8.40 -12.80
N ARG A 1017 10.48 -8.94 -12.12
CA ARG A 1017 10.72 -8.67 -10.68
C ARG A 1017 10.95 -7.18 -10.42
N SER A 1018 11.73 -6.49 -11.26
CA SER A 1018 11.98 -5.05 -11.14
C SER A 1018 10.76 -4.14 -11.37
N GLN A 1019 9.63 -4.69 -11.85
CA GLN A 1019 8.35 -3.98 -12.00
C GLN A 1019 7.47 -4.06 -10.74
N ARG A 1020 7.96 -4.65 -9.64
CA ARG A 1020 7.20 -4.93 -8.41
C ARG A 1020 7.95 -4.45 -7.15
N SER A 1021 7.17 -4.20 -6.10
CA SER A 1021 7.60 -3.70 -4.79
C SER A 1021 8.12 -4.78 -3.83
N ARG A 1022 8.13 -6.03 -4.28
CA ARG A 1022 8.43 -7.26 -3.51
C ARG A 1022 9.07 -8.31 -4.41
N PHE A 1023 10.00 -9.08 -3.88
CA PHE A 1023 10.68 -10.13 -4.62
C PHE A 1023 9.81 -11.40 -4.72
N MET A 1024 9.34 -11.69 -5.93
CA MET A 1024 8.52 -12.87 -6.20
C MET A 1024 9.37 -14.14 -6.24
N LYS A 1025 9.03 -15.09 -5.37
CA LYS A 1025 9.52 -16.47 -5.40
C LYS A 1025 9.12 -17.10 -6.74
N LEU A 1026 10.07 -17.71 -7.44
CA LEU A 1026 9.81 -18.47 -8.65
C LEU A 1026 9.51 -19.93 -8.26
N THR A 1027 8.35 -20.43 -8.67
CA THR A 1027 7.92 -21.81 -8.50
C THR A 1027 7.89 -22.49 -9.86
N ILE A 1028 8.67 -23.56 -10.06
CA ILE A 1028 8.62 -24.34 -11.30
C ILE A 1028 7.51 -25.39 -11.17
N VAL A 1029 6.64 -25.48 -12.18
CA VAL A 1029 5.46 -26.35 -12.15
C VAL A 1029 5.43 -27.18 -13.42
N ARG A 1030 5.49 -28.51 -13.29
CA ARG A 1030 5.27 -29.43 -14.41
C ARG A 1030 3.78 -29.74 -14.54
N GLN A 1031 3.32 -29.88 -15.77
CA GLN A 1031 1.97 -30.35 -16.07
C GLN A 1031 1.69 -31.72 -15.43
N ARG A 1032 0.51 -31.89 -14.81
CA ARG A 1032 0.06 -33.05 -14.03
C ARG A 1032 0.86 -33.34 -12.74
N ASP A 1033 1.70 -32.41 -12.29
CA ASP A 1033 2.46 -32.53 -11.03
C ASP A 1033 1.72 -31.89 -9.84
N LYS A 1034 2.16 -32.16 -8.61
CA LYS A 1034 1.48 -31.79 -7.35
C LYS A 1034 1.22 -30.29 -7.18
N LEU A 1035 2.03 -29.44 -7.81
CA LEU A 1035 1.92 -27.98 -7.75
C LEU A 1035 0.98 -27.39 -8.81
N GLU A 1036 0.56 -28.18 -9.81
CA GLU A 1036 -0.32 -27.70 -10.88
C GLU A 1036 -1.68 -27.17 -10.37
N PRO A 1037 -2.37 -27.78 -9.39
CA PRO A 1037 -3.59 -27.20 -8.81
C PRO A 1037 -3.36 -25.82 -8.20
N TRP A 1038 -2.23 -25.58 -7.54
CA TRP A 1038 -1.91 -24.28 -6.95
C TRP A 1038 -1.64 -23.23 -8.03
N PHE A 1039 -0.97 -23.59 -9.13
CA PHE A 1039 -0.88 -22.74 -10.32
C PHE A 1039 -2.25 -22.45 -10.93
N GLN A 1040 -3.12 -23.46 -11.06
CA GLN A 1040 -4.47 -23.33 -11.63
C GLN A 1040 -5.39 -22.42 -10.80
N HIS A 1041 -5.14 -22.23 -9.50
CA HIS A 1041 -5.85 -21.21 -8.69
C HIS A 1041 -5.76 -19.81 -9.33
N PHE A 1042 -4.61 -19.47 -9.91
CA PHE A 1042 -4.35 -18.15 -10.51
C PHE A 1042 -4.87 -18.00 -11.95
N LEU A 1043 -5.47 -19.05 -12.52
CA LEU A 1043 -6.21 -18.97 -13.79
C LEU A 1043 -7.62 -18.43 -13.54
N VAL A 1044 -7.67 -17.16 -13.13
CA VAL A 1044 -8.85 -16.51 -12.52
C VAL A 1044 -10.12 -16.45 -13.37
N GLU A 1045 -10.06 -16.74 -14.67
CA GLU A 1045 -11.27 -16.86 -15.51
C GLU A 1045 -11.96 -18.23 -15.39
N ASP A 1046 -11.23 -19.28 -15.00
CA ASP A 1046 -11.74 -20.65 -14.88
C ASP A 1046 -12.61 -20.85 -13.62
N LYS A 1047 -13.16 -22.06 -13.45
CA LYS A 1047 -13.81 -22.42 -12.19
C LYS A 1047 -12.76 -22.52 -11.10
N GLY A 1048 -12.93 -21.76 -10.02
CA GLY A 1048 -12.01 -21.80 -8.89
C GLY A 1048 -12.09 -23.17 -8.19
N LEU A 1049 -10.93 -23.68 -7.75
CA LEU A 1049 -10.76 -24.99 -7.09
C LEU A 1049 -11.85 -25.31 -6.07
N TYR A 1050 -12.30 -24.29 -5.33
CA TYR A 1050 -13.22 -24.36 -4.20
C TYR A 1050 -14.68 -24.06 -4.57
N GLY A 1051 -15.06 -24.30 -5.84
CA GLY A 1051 -16.43 -24.07 -6.35
C GLY A 1051 -16.72 -22.63 -6.78
N GLY A 1052 -15.70 -21.80 -6.99
CA GLY A 1052 -15.85 -20.44 -7.52
C GLY A 1052 -16.31 -20.44 -8.97
N ALA A 1053 -17.24 -19.56 -9.33
CA ALA A 1053 -17.80 -19.47 -10.69
C ALA A 1053 -16.73 -19.14 -11.76
N SER A 1054 -16.79 -19.75 -12.94
CA SER A 1054 -16.01 -19.24 -14.09
C SER A 1054 -16.50 -17.85 -14.49
N TYR A 1055 -15.73 -17.12 -15.29
CA TYR A 1055 -16.17 -15.83 -15.82
C TYR A 1055 -17.48 -15.96 -16.61
N VAL A 1056 -17.65 -17.03 -17.39
CA VAL A 1056 -18.89 -17.33 -18.13
C VAL A 1056 -20.06 -17.58 -17.18
N ASP A 1057 -19.87 -18.40 -16.14
CA ASP A 1057 -20.92 -18.68 -15.15
C ASP A 1057 -21.31 -17.40 -14.40
N PHE A 1058 -20.33 -16.55 -14.05
CA PHE A 1058 -20.55 -15.30 -13.32
C PHE A 1058 -21.26 -14.25 -14.18
N LEU A 1059 -20.92 -14.11 -15.47
CA LEU A 1059 -21.69 -13.29 -16.42
C LEU A 1059 -23.14 -13.76 -16.52
N CYS A 1060 -23.37 -15.08 -16.58
CA CYS A 1060 -24.71 -15.66 -16.61
C CYS A 1060 -25.50 -15.41 -15.32
N HIS A 1061 -24.84 -15.30 -14.17
CA HIS A 1061 -25.46 -14.91 -12.90
C HIS A 1061 -25.75 -13.40 -12.86
N MET A 1062 -24.78 -12.55 -13.19
CA MET A 1062 -24.95 -11.10 -13.23
C MET A 1062 -26.06 -10.67 -14.21
N HIS A 1063 -26.21 -11.33 -15.36
CA HIS A 1063 -27.33 -11.05 -16.28
C HIS A 1063 -28.70 -11.39 -15.69
N LYS A 1064 -28.80 -12.41 -14.83
CA LYS A 1064 -30.05 -12.71 -14.08
C LYS A 1064 -30.33 -11.62 -13.06
N GLU A 1065 -29.36 -11.22 -12.24
CA GLU A 1065 -29.56 -10.18 -11.23
C GLU A 1065 -29.87 -8.82 -11.85
N ILE A 1066 -29.17 -8.44 -12.93
CA ILE A 1066 -29.48 -7.23 -13.70
C ILE A 1066 -30.92 -7.27 -14.24
N ARG A 1067 -31.42 -8.43 -14.68
CA ARG A 1067 -32.82 -8.57 -15.12
C ARG A 1067 -33.80 -8.48 -13.96
N ASN A 1068 -33.50 -9.07 -12.80
CA ASN A 1068 -34.30 -8.98 -11.57
C ASN A 1068 -34.40 -7.53 -11.04
N LEU A 1069 -33.40 -6.68 -11.32
CA LEU A 1069 -33.37 -5.25 -10.96
C LEU A 1069 -34.03 -4.33 -12.02
N LEU A 1070 -34.41 -4.87 -13.18
CA LEU A 1070 -35.03 -4.14 -14.29
C LEU A 1070 -36.52 -4.48 -14.48
N SER A 1071 -37.01 -5.55 -13.83
CA SER A 1071 -38.43 -5.94 -13.72
C SER A 1071 -39.10 -5.27 -12.53
#